data_AF-A0A507FKY9-F1
#
_entry.id   AF-A0A507FKY9-F1
#
_cell.length_a   1.000
_cell.length_b   1.000
_cell.length_c   1.000
_cell.angle_alpha   90.00
_cell.angle_beta   90.00
_cell.angle_gamma   90.00
#
_symmetry.space_group_name_H-M   'P 1'
#
loop_
_entity.id
_entity.type
_entity.pdbx_description
1 polymer ?
#
loop_
_entity_poly.entity_id
_entity_poly.type
_entity_poly.pdbx_seq_one_letter_code
_entity_poly.pdbx_strand_id
1 'polypeptide(L)'
;MQKILRKRNPLTDDDEDTSTESLLPISEDDKNIKRRRQDADAANYQLYHVYVPAVLTIVSLWTRLYKISWANYVVWDEAHFGKFASFYLKREFYFDVHPPMGKMLLGFAGLMSFYNGSFSFESGKEFPTEMNYTGMRVFCALFGAFMVPLAYFTGIQLNFTKPACVLLACMVMFDIATLEISRFILLDSMLLFFTAFATYSLVVFRNYQISSPFSREWFIWLFMSGLSLGMVTSVKWVGLFAIALVGLNTIEDLWEMFGDLKMHPITYLKHWYWRIVFLIVVPVTFYAFNFYLHFWILNHSGSGDGQMSSLFQANLIGNKLNDNPPNIAYGSMVSIRSSTRGGALLHSHKETFPEGSMQQQVTGYHHADSNNKWIVKRAWNLPEDDEKTPVFIKNGDVVRLVHEQTKKNLHSHKFPGPMTKKENEVSCHGNETNGDDTDLWVIEVVDDVTAWRKPTTIKSLTTRFLIRNQKSNCLLRYTGEVLPDWGFKQNEVVCQRRNPDTRDVANMWNIENHWNDKLPHGSSSQYGRRFWKDFADLNVAMWNSNNALTPDPDKEPDGLTSHPWQWPFVSLGLRICGWEDTHVKFFLLGHPILWIGSSLSLILFAVFYVVYIIRWQRKCTDWSNLAEWNNFVFAGKIGFMGWFLHYIPFFIMGRVTYLHHYFPALYFALINFAFMIDHIGLKFQPWIHRGFIYTLGGVIFIVYMYFADFAFGIKGPAKAYAGRRWNKDWNIYNN
;
A
#
# COMPACT_ATOMS: atom_id res chain seq x y z
N MET A 1 -23.83 45.34 -22.23
CA MET A 1 -24.37 46.69 -22.55
C MET A 1 -23.80 47.67 -21.54
N GLN A 2 -23.37 48.84 -22.01
CA GLN A 2 -22.38 49.73 -21.41
C GLN A 2 -22.79 50.45 -20.11
N LYS A 3 -21.75 50.69 -19.29
CA LYS A 3 -21.45 51.92 -18.53
C LYS A 3 -22.20 52.23 -17.21
N ILE A 4 -21.33 52.56 -16.23
CA ILE A 4 -21.52 53.38 -15.01
C ILE A 4 -21.72 52.57 -13.72
N LEU A 5 -20.61 52.34 -13.01
CA LEU A 5 -20.36 52.79 -11.63
C LEU A 5 -18.91 52.44 -11.26
N ARG A 6 -17.98 53.33 -11.62
CA ARG A 6 -16.59 53.33 -11.16
C ARG A 6 -16.54 54.24 -9.92
N LYS A 7 -16.36 53.67 -8.74
CA LYS A 7 -15.79 54.36 -7.56
C LYS A 7 -14.65 53.51 -7.01
N ARG A 8 -13.57 54.21 -6.68
CA ARG A 8 -12.17 53.79 -6.55
C ARG A 8 -11.89 52.88 -5.34
N ASN A 9 -11.17 51.78 -5.60
CA ASN A 9 -10.11 51.26 -4.73
C ASN A 9 -8.79 52.00 -5.06
N PRO A 10 -7.88 52.19 -4.10
CA PRO A 10 -6.46 52.24 -4.42
C PRO A 10 -5.68 51.25 -3.54
N LEU A 11 -5.24 50.13 -4.12
CA LEU A 11 -4.12 49.32 -3.65
C LEU A 11 -3.55 48.61 -4.88
N THR A 12 -2.66 49.31 -5.57
CA THR A 12 -1.63 48.74 -6.46
C THR A 12 -0.45 49.69 -6.33
N ASP A 13 0.49 49.32 -5.45
CA ASP A 13 1.86 49.81 -5.51
C ASP A 13 2.49 49.18 -6.75
N ASP A 14 2.90 50.03 -7.68
CA ASP A 14 4.06 49.90 -8.57
C ASP A 14 3.93 51.02 -9.60
N ASP A 15 4.48 52.20 -9.28
CA ASP A 15 5.02 53.13 -10.27
C ASP A 15 6.00 54.09 -9.59
N GLU A 16 7.05 54.38 -10.35
CA GLU A 16 8.26 55.11 -10.02
C GLU A 16 8.02 56.51 -9.44
N ASP A 17 8.79 56.78 -8.38
CA ASP A 17 9.42 58.05 -8.01
C ASP A 17 8.95 59.31 -8.78
N THR A 18 7.99 60.05 -8.21
CA THR A 18 7.92 61.50 -8.36
C THR A 18 7.25 62.13 -7.14
N SER A 19 8.11 62.69 -6.29
CA SER A 19 7.87 63.68 -5.23
C SER A 19 6.52 64.40 -5.24
N THR A 20 5.71 64.16 -4.21
CA THR A 20 5.06 65.23 -3.44
C THR A 20 4.79 64.72 -2.03
N GLU A 21 5.78 64.87 -1.15
CA GLU A 21 5.62 64.66 0.29
C GLU A 21 4.49 65.57 0.82
N SER A 22 3.47 64.97 1.42
CA SER A 22 2.58 65.69 2.31
C SER A 22 3.37 66.07 3.58
N LEU A 23 3.77 67.34 3.68
CA LEU A 23 4.43 67.97 4.82
C LEU A 23 3.47 68.16 6.02
N LEU A 24 2.89 67.08 6.54
CA LEU A 24 2.27 67.08 7.87
C LEU A 24 3.03 66.07 8.75
N PRO A 25 3.57 66.49 9.92
CA PRO A 25 4.25 65.57 10.81
C PRO A 25 3.27 64.51 11.32
N ILE A 26 3.55 63.24 11.03
CA ILE A 26 2.85 62.11 11.65
C ILE A 26 3.04 62.23 13.16
N SER A 27 1.94 62.39 13.90
CA SER A 27 1.97 62.56 15.35
C SER A 27 2.68 61.38 16.04
N GLU A 28 3.37 61.62 17.17
CA GLU A 28 3.98 60.52 17.94
C GLU A 28 2.94 59.49 18.40
N ASP A 29 1.69 59.92 18.59
CA ASP A 29 0.56 59.06 18.92
C ASP A 29 0.21 58.09 17.78
N ASP A 30 0.23 58.53 16.52
CA ASP A 30 0.00 57.64 15.37
C ASP A 30 1.12 56.61 15.20
N LYS A 31 2.37 56.99 15.49
CA LYS A 31 3.51 56.05 15.50
C LYS A 31 3.38 55.01 16.63
N ASN A 32 2.97 55.45 17.82
CA ASN A 32 2.73 54.57 18.96
C ASN A 32 1.55 53.61 18.73
N ILE A 33 0.47 54.05 18.08
CA ILE A 33 -0.67 53.20 17.72
C ILE A 33 -0.26 52.16 16.68
N LYS A 34 0.49 52.55 15.63
CA LYS A 34 1.02 51.61 14.63
C LYS A 34 1.93 50.55 15.26
N ARG A 35 2.84 50.97 16.16
CA ARG A 35 3.73 50.05 16.90
C ARG A 35 2.96 49.07 17.76
N ARG A 36 1.97 49.54 18.55
CA ARG A 36 1.11 48.67 19.37
C ARG A 36 0.33 47.64 18.54
N ARG A 37 -0.13 48.02 17.34
CA ARG A 37 -0.78 47.08 16.41
C ARG A 37 0.19 46.03 15.88
N GLN A 38 1.38 46.44 15.45
CA GLN A 38 2.43 45.52 15.01
C GLN A 38 2.85 44.54 16.11
N ASP A 39 3.01 45.02 17.35
CA ASP A 39 3.33 44.19 18.51
C ASP A 39 2.20 43.19 18.81
N ALA A 40 0.93 43.61 18.70
CA ALA A 40 -0.22 42.74 18.89
C ALA A 40 -0.34 41.67 17.78
N ASP A 41 -0.08 42.02 16.52
CA ASP A 41 -0.09 41.09 15.39
C ASP A 41 1.05 40.07 15.52
N ALA A 42 2.24 40.52 15.92
CA ALA A 42 3.37 39.64 16.21
C ALA A 42 3.06 38.67 17.37
N ALA A 43 2.45 39.17 18.45
CA ALA A 43 2.03 38.33 19.59
C ALA A 43 0.98 37.29 19.18
N ASN A 44 -0.01 37.68 18.37
CA ASN A 44 -1.01 36.74 17.83
C ASN A 44 -0.38 35.68 16.92
N TYR A 45 0.58 36.08 16.08
CA TYR A 45 1.32 35.14 15.24
C TYR A 45 2.07 34.11 16.11
N GLN A 46 2.82 34.56 17.12
CA GLN A 46 3.54 33.67 18.04
C GLN A 46 2.58 32.71 18.77
N LEU A 47 1.44 33.21 19.24
CA LEU A 47 0.42 32.38 19.89
C LEU A 47 -0.06 31.24 18.99
N TYR A 48 -0.54 31.55 17.79
CA TYR A 48 -1.20 30.56 16.94
C TYR A 48 -0.26 29.74 16.04
N HIS A 49 0.97 30.21 15.79
CA HIS A 49 1.92 29.49 14.93
C HIS A 49 3.05 28.82 15.71
N VAL A 50 3.27 29.18 16.98
CA VAL A 50 4.34 28.59 17.81
C VAL A 50 3.75 27.93 19.07
N TYR A 51 3.12 28.70 19.96
CA TYR A 51 2.72 28.19 21.27
C TYR A 51 1.58 27.16 21.20
N VAL A 52 0.49 27.44 20.47
CA VAL A 52 -0.64 26.50 20.35
C VAL A 52 -0.22 25.16 19.72
N PRO A 53 0.47 25.12 18.56
CA PRO A 53 1.00 23.86 18.02
C PRO A 53 1.95 23.13 18.97
N ALA A 54 2.79 23.86 19.72
CA ALA A 54 3.71 23.24 20.69
C ALA A 54 2.94 22.55 21.82
N VAL A 55 1.93 23.20 22.40
CA VAL A 55 1.07 22.58 23.43
C VAL A 55 0.34 21.36 22.86
N LEU A 56 -0.26 21.49 21.66
CA LEU A 56 -0.94 20.36 21.00
C LEU A 56 0.02 19.19 20.76
N THR A 57 1.27 19.46 20.39
CA THR A 57 2.29 18.43 20.18
C THR A 57 2.67 17.76 21.48
N ILE A 58 2.89 18.51 22.57
CA ILE A 58 3.24 17.95 23.89
C ILE A 58 2.11 17.05 24.41
N VAL A 59 0.86 17.51 24.33
CA VAL A 59 -0.29 16.71 24.75
C VAL A 59 -0.47 15.48 23.87
N SER A 60 -0.29 15.62 22.54
CA SER A 60 -0.36 14.50 21.59
C SER A 60 0.71 13.43 21.84
N LEU A 61 1.94 13.86 22.18
CA LEU A 61 3.02 12.96 22.59
C LEU A 61 2.66 12.23 23.87
N TRP A 62 2.15 12.95 24.88
CA TRP A 62 1.72 12.34 26.12
C TRP A 62 0.61 11.29 25.89
N THR A 63 -0.43 11.62 25.12
CA THR A 63 -1.55 10.70 24.86
C THR A 63 -1.15 9.46 24.07
N ARG A 64 -0.06 9.47 23.29
CA ARG A 64 0.38 8.29 22.53
C ARG A 64 1.48 7.50 23.25
N LEU A 65 2.32 8.17 24.03
CA LEU A 65 3.40 7.52 24.77
C LEU A 65 2.97 6.99 26.15
N TYR A 66 1.82 7.45 26.67
CA TYR A 66 1.29 6.96 27.93
C TYR A 66 1.08 5.44 27.90
N LYS A 67 1.68 4.74 28.88
CA LYS A 67 1.60 3.28 29.05
C LYS A 67 1.97 2.46 27.80
N ILE A 68 2.86 2.98 26.95
CA ILE A 68 3.20 2.33 25.67
C ILE A 68 3.81 0.92 25.82
N SER A 69 4.48 0.67 26.94
CA SER A 69 5.11 -0.62 27.28
C SER A 69 4.26 -1.50 28.20
N TRP A 70 3.00 -1.15 28.46
CA TRP A 70 2.23 -1.87 29.49
C TRP A 70 1.83 -3.28 29.02
N ALA A 71 1.49 -3.45 27.74
CA ALA A 71 1.41 -4.78 27.14
C ALA A 71 2.79 -5.24 26.69
N ASN A 72 3.36 -6.16 27.45
CA ASN A 72 4.66 -6.78 27.20
C ASN A 72 4.58 -8.01 26.27
N TYR A 73 3.56 -8.09 25.42
CA TYR A 73 3.36 -9.18 24.46
C TYR A 73 2.91 -8.64 23.11
N VAL A 74 3.06 -9.47 22.09
CA VAL A 74 2.71 -9.20 20.69
C VAL A 74 1.19 -9.09 20.54
N VAL A 75 0.72 -7.94 20.05
CA VAL A 75 -0.71 -7.71 19.75
C VAL A 75 -0.98 -7.81 18.25
N TRP A 76 -2.19 -8.24 17.84
CA TRP A 76 -2.69 -8.18 16.46
C TRP A 76 -1.62 -8.36 15.35
N ASP A 77 -1.52 -7.39 14.44
CA ASP A 77 -0.59 -7.34 13.31
C ASP A 77 0.83 -6.92 13.70
N GLU A 78 1.11 -6.67 14.98
CA GLU A 78 2.48 -6.55 15.50
C GLU A 78 3.26 -7.85 15.19
N ALA A 79 2.54 -8.98 15.15
CA ALA A 79 3.07 -10.28 14.75
C ALA A 79 3.64 -10.24 13.31
N HIS A 80 2.87 -9.68 12.36
CA HIS A 80 3.27 -9.59 10.96
C HIS A 80 4.38 -8.55 10.75
N PHE A 81 4.13 -7.32 11.19
CA PHE A 81 5.02 -6.19 10.89
C PHE A 81 6.31 -6.21 11.71
N GLY A 82 6.27 -6.74 12.94
CA GLY A 82 7.48 -7.01 13.73
C GLY A 82 8.35 -8.12 13.11
N LYS A 83 7.73 -9.17 12.56
CA LYS A 83 8.45 -10.20 11.79
C LYS A 83 9.13 -9.60 10.55
N PHE A 84 8.45 -8.71 9.82
CA PHE A 84 9.06 -8.02 8.69
C PHE A 84 10.21 -7.08 9.08
N ALA A 85 10.10 -6.39 10.21
CA ALA A 85 11.21 -5.62 10.77
C ALA A 85 12.43 -6.51 11.06
N SER A 86 12.18 -7.72 11.57
CA SER A 86 13.22 -8.72 11.85
C SER A 86 13.94 -9.18 10.58
N PHE A 87 13.21 -9.37 9.47
CA PHE A 87 13.83 -9.73 8.18
C PHE A 87 14.78 -8.64 7.65
N TYR A 88 14.46 -7.35 7.82
CA TYR A 88 15.39 -6.28 7.45
C TYR A 88 16.67 -6.29 8.27
N LEU A 89 16.58 -6.57 9.57
CA LEU A 89 17.74 -6.66 10.45
C LEU A 89 18.61 -7.88 10.13
N LYS A 90 17.99 -9.01 9.83
CA LYS A 90 18.66 -10.24 9.38
C LYS A 90 19.14 -10.18 7.93
N ARG A 91 18.66 -9.19 7.15
CA ARG A 91 18.90 -9.04 5.71
C ARG A 91 18.38 -10.22 4.88
N GLU A 92 17.37 -10.93 5.39
CA GLU A 92 16.72 -12.08 4.75
C GLU A 92 15.57 -11.62 3.86
N PHE A 93 15.55 -12.08 2.61
CA PHE A 93 14.48 -11.72 1.68
C PHE A 93 13.14 -12.35 2.09
N TYR A 94 12.09 -11.55 2.04
CA TYR A 94 10.72 -11.97 2.30
C TYR A 94 9.78 -11.34 1.27
N PHE A 95 8.59 -11.91 1.16
CA PHE A 95 7.53 -11.42 0.29
C PHE A 95 6.36 -10.91 1.14
N ASP A 96 5.78 -9.77 0.77
CA ASP A 96 4.60 -9.18 1.38
C ASP A 96 3.82 -8.35 0.35
N VAL A 97 2.51 -8.19 0.57
CA VAL A 97 1.61 -7.47 -0.33
C VAL A 97 1.78 -5.95 -0.30
N HIS A 98 2.37 -5.40 0.77
CA HIS A 98 2.53 -3.95 0.91
C HIS A 98 3.88 -3.47 0.36
N PRO A 99 3.96 -2.22 -0.13
CA PRO A 99 5.24 -1.58 -0.44
C PRO A 99 6.20 -1.52 0.77
N PRO A 100 7.52 -1.37 0.53
CA PRO A 100 8.53 -1.67 1.55
C PRO A 100 8.81 -0.53 2.55
N MET A 101 8.49 0.74 2.26
CA MET A 101 8.96 1.87 3.08
C MET A 101 8.53 1.77 4.54
N GLY A 102 7.24 1.45 4.79
CA GLY A 102 6.73 1.31 6.16
C GLY A 102 7.49 0.22 6.93
N LYS A 103 7.69 -0.94 6.31
CA LYS A 103 8.39 -2.08 6.92
C LYS A 103 9.89 -1.81 7.09
N MET A 104 10.53 -1.07 6.16
CA MET A 104 11.90 -0.60 6.32
C MET A 104 12.03 0.36 7.50
N LEU A 105 11.08 1.28 7.68
CA LEU A 105 11.01 2.18 8.83
C LEU A 105 10.85 1.41 10.14
N LEU A 106 10.09 0.31 10.16
CA LEU A 106 10.00 -0.57 11.34
C LEU A 106 11.31 -1.33 11.60
N GLY A 107 12.00 -1.80 10.54
CA GLY A 107 13.34 -2.35 10.65
C GLY A 107 14.34 -1.33 11.23
N PHE A 108 14.27 -0.08 10.77
CA PHE A 108 15.04 1.04 11.31
C PHE A 108 14.70 1.32 12.78
N ALA A 109 13.42 1.26 13.16
CA ALA A 109 12.99 1.38 14.55
C ALA A 109 13.57 0.26 15.42
N GLY A 110 13.62 -0.97 14.90
CA GLY A 110 14.28 -2.11 15.56
C GLY A 110 15.77 -1.85 15.75
N LEU A 111 16.47 -1.37 14.71
CA LEU A 111 17.89 -1.02 14.78
C LEU A 111 18.17 0.06 15.83
N MET A 112 17.38 1.14 15.84
CA MET A 112 17.45 2.22 16.83
C MET A 112 17.15 1.74 18.26
N SER A 113 16.44 0.62 18.40
CA SER A 113 16.11 0.00 19.67
C SER A 113 17.08 -1.13 20.05
N PHE A 114 18.22 -1.26 19.36
CA PHE A 114 19.22 -2.31 19.56
C PHE A 114 18.68 -3.74 19.42
N TYR A 115 17.60 -3.91 18.65
CA TYR A 115 17.06 -5.22 18.31
C TYR A 115 17.80 -5.82 17.12
N ASN A 116 18.11 -7.13 17.18
CA ASN A 116 18.91 -7.85 16.18
C ASN A 116 18.10 -8.74 15.23
N GLY A 117 16.77 -8.75 15.33
CA GLY A 117 15.91 -9.58 14.47
C GLY A 117 15.69 -11.03 14.97
N SER A 118 16.22 -11.41 16.14
CA SER A 118 16.15 -12.79 16.65
C SER A 118 14.76 -13.27 17.08
N PHE A 119 13.86 -12.38 17.48
CA PHE A 119 12.53 -12.71 17.97
C PHE A 119 11.55 -12.98 16.80
N SER A 120 10.73 -14.03 16.94
CA SER A 120 9.84 -14.51 15.86
C SER A 120 8.54 -13.73 15.70
N PHE A 121 8.17 -12.90 16.68
CA PHE A 121 6.90 -12.15 16.71
C PHE A 121 5.66 -13.05 16.54
N GLU A 122 5.59 -14.15 17.29
CA GLU A 122 4.38 -14.97 17.36
C GLU A 122 3.25 -14.22 18.09
N SER A 123 2.01 -14.37 17.62
CA SER A 123 0.84 -13.71 18.21
C SER A 123 0.64 -14.07 19.69
N GLY A 124 0.43 -13.07 20.55
CA GLY A 124 0.22 -13.25 21.98
C GLY A 124 1.46 -13.61 22.79
N LYS A 125 2.63 -13.80 22.14
CA LYS A 125 3.88 -14.15 22.83
C LYS A 125 4.44 -12.94 23.57
N GLU A 126 4.93 -13.17 24.79
CA GLU A 126 5.63 -12.15 25.56
C GLU A 126 6.96 -11.77 24.91
N PHE A 127 7.30 -10.49 24.97
CA PHE A 127 8.60 -10.00 24.53
C PHE A 127 9.68 -10.41 25.54
N PRO A 128 10.84 -10.91 25.08
CA PRO A 128 11.96 -11.21 25.97
C PRO A 128 12.50 -9.92 26.61
N THR A 129 13.08 -10.04 27.81
CA THR A 129 13.55 -8.90 28.62
C THR A 129 14.62 -8.05 27.94
N GLU A 130 15.33 -8.63 26.98
CA GLU A 130 16.47 -8.07 26.26
C GLU A 130 16.03 -7.29 25.02
N MET A 131 14.78 -7.49 24.57
CA MET A 131 14.24 -6.82 23.40
C MET A 131 13.54 -5.53 23.81
N ASN A 132 14.08 -4.40 23.33
CA ASN A 132 13.45 -3.09 23.53
C ASN A 132 12.31 -2.84 22.52
N TYR A 133 11.21 -3.57 22.65
CA TYR A 133 9.98 -3.32 21.87
C TYR A 133 9.38 -1.94 22.14
N THR A 134 9.69 -1.35 23.31
CA THR A 134 9.26 0.01 23.68
C THR A 134 9.77 1.04 22.70
N GLY A 135 11.06 1.02 22.34
CA GLY A 135 11.63 1.94 21.37
C GLY A 135 10.95 1.85 20.00
N MET A 136 10.61 0.63 19.56
CA MET A 136 9.88 0.40 18.32
C MET A 136 8.45 0.97 18.34
N ARG A 137 7.74 0.77 19.46
CA ARG A 137 6.39 1.35 19.65
C ARG A 137 6.44 2.87 19.74
N VAL A 138 7.40 3.43 20.46
CA VAL A 138 7.64 4.89 20.53
C VAL A 138 7.83 5.46 19.13
N PHE A 139 8.66 4.83 18.30
CA PHE A 139 8.87 5.25 16.92
C PHE A 139 7.58 5.33 16.11
N CYS A 140 6.70 4.32 16.23
CA CYS A 140 5.39 4.32 15.57
C CYS A 140 4.45 5.39 16.13
N ALA A 141 4.43 5.55 17.46
CA ALA A 141 3.62 6.52 18.17
C ALA A 141 3.97 7.97 17.81
N LEU A 142 5.23 8.26 17.46
CA LEU A 142 5.65 9.58 16.99
C LEU A 142 4.93 10.00 15.71
N PHE A 143 4.75 9.10 14.74
CA PHE A 143 3.99 9.39 13.51
C PHE A 143 2.53 9.75 13.83
N GLY A 144 1.91 8.98 14.72
CA GLY A 144 0.58 9.30 15.22
C GLY A 144 0.56 10.66 15.94
N ALA A 145 1.59 10.98 16.71
CA ALA A 145 1.63 12.20 17.52
C ALA A 145 1.77 13.45 16.67
N PHE A 146 2.63 13.40 15.64
CA PHE A 146 2.84 14.50 14.70
C PHE A 146 1.69 14.69 13.71
N MET A 147 0.79 13.71 13.56
CA MET A 147 -0.45 13.89 12.79
C MET A 147 -1.34 15.01 13.37
N VAL A 148 -1.31 15.22 14.69
CA VAL A 148 -2.13 16.24 15.38
C VAL A 148 -1.75 17.69 15.03
N PRO A 149 -0.49 18.14 15.22
CA PRO A 149 -0.11 19.49 14.80
C PRO A 149 -0.23 19.68 13.28
N LEU A 150 -0.07 18.61 12.50
CA LEU A 150 -0.27 18.65 11.06
C LEU A 150 -1.73 18.89 10.67
N ALA A 151 -2.68 18.29 11.39
CA ALA A 151 -4.12 18.57 11.24
C ALA A 151 -4.44 20.02 11.61
N TYR A 152 -3.85 20.55 12.70
CA TYR A 152 -3.98 21.96 13.07
C TYR A 152 -3.52 22.89 11.93
N PHE A 153 -2.31 22.68 11.41
CA PHE A 153 -1.79 23.50 10.32
C PHE A 153 -2.56 23.31 9.02
N THR A 154 -3.12 22.12 8.76
CA THR A 154 -4.05 21.90 7.64
C THR A 154 -5.28 22.80 7.78
N GLY A 155 -5.90 22.86 8.96
CA GLY A 155 -7.03 23.77 9.22
C GLY A 155 -6.67 25.24 9.01
N ILE A 156 -5.49 25.67 9.45
CA ILE A 156 -4.98 27.03 9.22
C ILE A 156 -4.88 27.34 7.72
N GLN A 157 -4.35 26.40 6.94
CA GLN A 157 -4.17 26.58 5.50
C GLN A 157 -5.49 26.46 4.72
N LEU A 158 -6.50 25.79 5.29
CA LEU A 158 -7.88 25.80 4.80
C LEU A 158 -8.69 27.04 5.22
N ASN A 159 -8.04 28.01 5.88
CA ASN A 159 -8.65 29.25 6.37
C ASN A 159 -9.78 29.06 7.40
N PHE A 160 -9.71 28.00 8.22
CA PHE A 160 -10.63 27.85 9.35
C PHE A 160 -10.35 28.91 10.41
N THR A 161 -11.35 29.22 11.23
CA THR A 161 -11.13 30.04 12.42
C THR A 161 -10.13 29.37 13.37
N LYS A 162 -9.39 30.16 14.16
CA LYS A 162 -8.38 29.61 15.09
C LYS A 162 -8.98 28.58 16.08
N PRO A 163 -10.17 28.80 16.67
CA PRO A 163 -10.82 27.79 17.49
C PRO A 163 -11.16 26.51 16.71
N ALA A 164 -11.60 26.61 15.45
CA ALA A 164 -11.88 25.44 14.61
C ALA A 164 -10.61 24.66 14.23
N CYS A 165 -9.47 25.33 14.06
CA CYS A 165 -8.18 24.68 13.87
C CYS A 165 -7.78 23.84 15.09
N VAL A 166 -7.96 24.39 16.30
CA VAL A 166 -7.73 23.66 17.56
C VAL A 166 -8.70 22.49 17.68
N LEU A 167 -9.99 22.69 17.35
CA LEU A 167 -10.99 21.63 17.35
C LEU A 167 -10.60 20.47 16.43
N LEU A 168 -10.19 20.74 15.19
CA LEU A 168 -9.73 19.71 14.26
C LEU A 168 -8.55 18.91 14.84
N ALA A 169 -7.58 19.59 15.44
CA ALA A 169 -6.45 18.94 16.10
C ALA A 169 -6.91 18.06 17.28
N CYS A 170 -7.85 18.55 18.10
CA CYS A 170 -8.43 17.79 19.20
C CYS A 170 -9.22 16.57 18.72
N MET A 171 -9.98 16.67 17.61
CA MET A 171 -10.68 15.54 17.01
C MET A 171 -9.70 14.42 16.62
N VAL A 172 -8.57 14.77 15.99
CA VAL A 172 -7.51 13.81 15.63
C VAL A 172 -6.73 13.31 16.85
N MET A 173 -6.58 14.14 17.89
CA MET A 173 -5.85 13.79 19.11
C MET A 173 -6.62 12.79 19.98
N PHE A 174 -7.93 12.97 20.09
CA PHE A 174 -8.80 12.25 21.02
C PHE A 174 -9.65 11.15 20.37
N ASP A 175 -9.48 10.90 19.07
CA ASP A 175 -10.04 9.70 18.45
C ASP A 175 -9.34 8.44 18.99
N ILE A 176 -10.13 7.52 19.53
CA ILE A 176 -9.64 6.35 20.27
C ILE A 176 -8.96 5.35 19.32
N ALA A 177 -9.55 5.10 18.16
CA ALA A 177 -9.06 4.11 17.21
C ALA A 177 -7.70 4.49 16.60
N THR A 178 -7.57 5.74 16.15
CA THR A 178 -6.30 6.25 15.60
C THR A 178 -5.23 6.42 16.68
N LEU A 179 -5.62 6.74 17.92
CA LEU A 179 -4.70 6.74 19.05
C LEU A 179 -4.18 5.34 19.32
N GLU A 180 -5.06 4.34 19.46
CA GLU A 180 -4.70 2.95 19.76
C GLU A 180 -3.81 2.33 18.69
N ILE A 181 -4.21 2.40 17.41
CA ILE A 181 -3.45 1.80 16.31
C ILE A 181 -2.06 2.42 16.16
N SER A 182 -1.89 3.68 16.56
CA SER A 182 -0.61 4.37 16.45
C SER A 182 0.43 3.95 17.49
N ARG A 183 0.00 3.25 18.55
CA ARG A 183 0.85 2.88 19.70
C ARG A 183 1.60 1.56 19.53
N PHE A 184 1.25 0.77 18.52
CA PHE A 184 1.82 -0.55 18.29
C PHE A 184 2.75 -0.56 17.06
N ILE A 185 3.56 -1.60 16.90
CA ILE A 185 4.50 -1.76 15.77
C ILE A 185 3.71 -2.12 14.50
N LEU A 186 2.99 -1.12 13.99
CA LEU A 186 2.11 -1.21 12.83
C LEU A 186 2.50 -0.13 11.83
N LEU A 187 2.16 -0.35 10.56
CA LEU A 187 2.40 0.62 9.48
C LEU A 187 1.27 1.65 9.31
N ASP A 188 0.15 1.48 10.00
CA ASP A 188 -1.02 2.34 9.88
C ASP A 188 -0.76 3.76 10.43
N SER A 189 0.07 3.91 11.47
CA SER A 189 0.50 5.23 11.95
C SER A 189 1.26 6.02 10.88
N MET A 190 2.16 5.34 10.18
CA MET A 190 2.96 5.93 9.09
C MET A 190 2.07 6.26 7.90
N LEU A 191 1.15 5.35 7.53
CA LEU A 191 0.18 5.59 6.47
C LEU A 191 -0.65 6.84 6.77
N LEU A 192 -1.22 6.93 7.98
CA LEU A 192 -2.05 8.07 8.38
C LEU A 192 -1.26 9.39 8.40
N PHE A 193 -0.04 9.37 8.94
CA PHE A 193 0.81 10.55 8.94
C PHE A 193 1.15 11.02 7.52
N PHE A 194 1.55 10.12 6.62
CA PHE A 194 1.91 10.50 5.25
C PHE A 194 0.67 10.90 4.42
N THR A 195 -0.51 10.33 4.68
CA THR A 195 -1.78 10.82 4.11
C THR A 195 -2.10 12.24 4.58
N ALA A 196 -1.95 12.50 5.88
CA ALA A 196 -2.12 13.85 6.44
C ALA A 196 -1.09 14.83 5.87
N PHE A 197 0.16 14.39 5.67
CA PHE A 197 1.22 15.22 5.09
C PHE A 197 1.03 15.52 3.61
N ALA A 198 0.52 14.55 2.83
CA ALA A 198 0.12 14.78 1.45
C ALA A 198 -1.03 15.78 1.35
N THR A 199 -2.01 15.67 2.24
CA THR A 199 -3.15 16.61 2.31
C THR A 199 -2.67 18.01 2.69
N TYR A 200 -1.85 18.13 3.73
CA TYR A 200 -1.27 19.41 4.15
C TYR A 200 -0.47 20.06 3.02
N SER A 201 0.42 19.30 2.38
CA SER A 201 1.26 19.80 1.29
C SER A 201 0.42 20.29 0.10
N LEU A 202 -0.66 19.56 -0.25
CA LEU A 202 -1.61 19.97 -1.30
C LEU A 202 -2.28 21.30 -0.96
N VAL A 203 -2.78 21.46 0.27
CA VAL A 203 -3.47 22.68 0.70
C VAL A 203 -2.51 23.87 0.71
N VAL A 204 -1.28 23.69 1.23
CA VAL A 204 -0.27 24.76 1.21
C VAL A 204 0.12 25.11 -0.22
N PHE A 205 0.34 24.11 -1.08
CA PHE A 205 0.61 24.30 -2.50
C PHE A 205 -0.50 25.11 -3.17
N ARG A 206 -1.78 24.79 -2.90
CA ARG A 206 -2.92 25.54 -3.43
C ARG A 206 -2.86 27.02 -3.05
N ASN A 207 -2.53 27.33 -1.80
CA ASN A 207 -2.42 28.73 -1.35
C ASN A 207 -1.33 29.51 -2.11
N TYR A 208 -0.16 28.88 -2.36
CA TYR A 208 0.88 29.49 -3.18
C TYR A 208 0.52 29.51 -4.67
N GLN A 209 -0.24 28.53 -5.17
CA GLN A 209 -0.71 28.52 -6.56
C GLN A 209 -1.66 29.69 -6.86
N ILE A 210 -2.49 30.08 -5.90
CA ILE A 210 -3.39 31.24 -6.06
C ILE A 210 -2.60 32.55 -5.88
N SER A 211 -1.77 32.65 -4.84
CA SER A 211 -1.15 33.92 -4.45
C SER A 211 0.11 34.28 -5.24
N SER A 212 0.95 33.29 -5.56
CA SER A 212 2.31 33.52 -6.09
C SER A 212 2.82 32.28 -6.87
N PRO A 213 2.22 31.96 -8.04
CA PRO A 213 2.67 30.84 -8.87
C PRO A 213 4.13 31.03 -9.32
N PHE A 214 4.90 29.95 -9.36
CA PHE A 214 6.33 29.92 -9.68
C PHE A 214 7.26 30.67 -8.70
N SER A 215 6.76 31.06 -7.52
CA SER A 215 7.63 31.47 -6.40
C SER A 215 8.49 30.31 -5.89
N ARG A 216 9.51 30.62 -5.09
CA ARG A 216 10.34 29.59 -4.43
C ARG A 216 9.49 28.65 -3.58
N GLU A 217 8.54 29.21 -2.84
CA GLU A 217 7.62 28.50 -1.96
C GLU A 217 6.67 27.61 -2.77
N TRP A 218 6.20 28.08 -3.93
CA TRP A 218 5.41 27.27 -4.86
C TRP A 218 6.16 26.00 -5.28
N PHE A 219 7.44 26.13 -5.66
CA PHE A 219 8.26 24.97 -6.03
C PHE A 219 8.51 24.03 -4.84
N ILE A 220 8.79 24.57 -3.65
CA ILE A 220 9.00 23.77 -2.44
C ILE A 220 7.76 22.94 -2.13
N TRP A 221 6.58 23.57 -2.10
CA TRP A 221 5.35 22.86 -1.74
C TRP A 221 4.83 21.93 -2.83
N LEU A 222 5.10 22.23 -4.09
CA LEU A 222 4.85 21.30 -5.19
C LEU A 222 5.75 20.05 -5.08
N PHE A 223 7.04 20.24 -4.81
CA PHE A 223 7.96 19.12 -4.56
C PHE A 223 7.55 18.32 -3.31
N MET A 224 7.21 18.98 -2.20
CA MET A 224 6.75 18.31 -0.98
C MET A 224 5.44 17.54 -1.19
N SER A 225 4.53 18.07 -2.02
CA SER A 225 3.33 17.34 -2.45
C SER A 225 3.70 16.07 -3.22
N GLY A 226 4.63 16.16 -4.18
CA GLY A 226 5.15 15.00 -4.89
C GLY A 226 5.82 13.96 -4.00
N LEU A 227 6.69 14.42 -3.11
CA LEU A 227 7.45 13.58 -2.19
C LEU A 227 6.52 12.86 -1.20
N SER A 228 5.56 13.58 -0.61
CA SER A 228 4.58 13.00 0.31
C SER A 228 3.67 11.96 -0.36
N LEU A 229 3.28 12.17 -1.63
CA LEU A 229 2.61 11.15 -2.45
C LEU A 229 3.46 9.89 -2.65
N GLY A 230 4.77 10.07 -2.88
CA GLY A 230 5.73 8.97 -2.95
C GLY A 230 5.84 8.23 -1.62
N MET A 231 5.89 8.95 -0.50
CA MET A 231 5.98 8.38 0.85
C MET A 231 4.74 7.56 1.20
N VAL A 232 3.53 8.11 1.03
CA VAL A 232 2.29 7.41 1.39
C VAL A 232 2.08 6.15 0.55
N THR A 233 2.35 6.20 -0.76
CA THR A 233 2.24 5.03 -1.65
C THR A 233 3.31 3.99 -1.37
N SER A 234 4.50 4.38 -0.92
CA SER A 234 5.57 3.46 -0.55
C SER A 234 5.34 2.77 0.81
N VAL A 235 4.35 3.19 1.59
CA VAL A 235 3.92 2.50 2.82
C VAL A 235 2.83 1.46 2.53
N LYS A 236 1.74 1.86 1.88
CA LYS A 236 0.59 1.01 1.53
C LYS A 236 -0.04 1.53 0.23
N TRP A 237 -0.55 0.63 -0.62
CA TRP A 237 -1.23 1.03 -1.88
C TRP A 237 -2.54 1.79 -1.70
N VAL A 238 -3.13 1.79 -0.51
CA VAL A 238 -4.23 2.72 -0.17
C VAL A 238 -3.79 4.19 -0.35
N GLY A 239 -2.48 4.49 -0.29
CA GLY A 239 -1.92 5.79 -0.64
C GLY A 239 -2.16 6.23 -2.10
N LEU A 240 -2.52 5.31 -3.01
CA LEU A 240 -2.93 5.66 -4.37
C LEU A 240 -4.20 6.53 -4.38
N PHE A 241 -5.03 6.45 -3.35
CA PHE A 241 -6.19 7.33 -3.20
C PHE A 241 -5.80 8.77 -2.89
N ALA A 242 -4.66 8.99 -2.21
CA ALA A 242 -4.08 10.34 -2.05
C ALA A 242 -3.54 10.87 -3.39
N ILE A 243 -2.93 10.01 -4.22
CA ILE A 243 -2.56 10.37 -5.60
C ILE A 243 -3.80 10.77 -6.39
N ALA A 244 -4.90 10.01 -6.30
CA ALA A 244 -6.14 10.34 -6.98
C ALA A 244 -6.70 11.69 -6.52
N LEU A 245 -6.68 11.99 -5.22
CA LEU A 245 -7.14 13.28 -4.69
C LEU A 245 -6.31 14.45 -5.23
N VAL A 246 -4.99 14.38 -5.14
CA VAL A 246 -4.09 15.42 -5.66
C VAL A 246 -4.20 15.53 -7.17
N GLY A 247 -4.28 14.40 -7.87
CA GLY A 247 -4.41 14.33 -9.33
C GLY A 247 -5.70 14.99 -9.83
N LEU A 248 -6.85 14.71 -9.20
CA LEU A 248 -8.11 15.35 -9.55
C LEU A 248 -8.09 16.86 -9.29
N ASN A 249 -7.53 17.31 -8.15
CA ASN A 249 -7.34 18.74 -7.90
C ASN A 249 -6.40 19.38 -8.93
N THR A 250 -5.37 18.66 -9.37
CA THR A 250 -4.41 19.13 -10.38
C THR A 250 -5.06 19.25 -11.75
N ILE A 251 -5.90 18.29 -12.14
CA ILE A 251 -6.67 18.31 -13.39
C ILE A 251 -7.64 19.49 -13.38
N GLU A 252 -8.34 19.71 -12.27
CA GLU A 252 -9.26 20.84 -12.10
C GLU A 252 -8.54 22.18 -12.18
N ASP A 253 -7.41 22.35 -11.47
CA ASP A 253 -6.56 23.53 -11.56
C ASP A 253 -6.12 23.82 -13.01
N LEU A 254 -5.66 22.79 -13.73
CA LEU A 254 -5.24 22.92 -15.13
C LEU A 254 -6.41 23.24 -16.05
N TRP A 255 -7.59 22.69 -15.77
CA TRP A 255 -8.81 22.99 -16.50
C TRP A 255 -9.25 24.45 -16.32
N GLU A 256 -9.22 24.97 -15.08
CA GLU A 256 -9.48 26.39 -14.79
C GLU A 256 -8.48 27.30 -15.51
N MET A 257 -7.18 26.97 -15.49
CA MET A 257 -6.14 27.72 -16.19
C MET A 257 -6.31 27.70 -17.71
N PHE A 258 -6.76 26.58 -18.27
CA PHE A 258 -7.07 26.49 -19.70
C PHE A 258 -8.23 27.41 -20.09
N GLY A 259 -9.20 27.60 -19.19
CA GLY A 259 -10.30 28.55 -19.36
C GLY A 259 -9.92 30.02 -19.18
N ASP A 260 -8.74 30.32 -18.62
CA ASP A 260 -8.27 31.70 -18.45
C ASP A 260 -7.67 32.26 -19.74
N LEU A 261 -8.50 32.98 -20.49
CA LEU A 261 -8.13 33.62 -21.76
C LEU A 261 -7.03 34.70 -21.61
N LYS A 262 -6.68 35.12 -20.40
CA LYS A 262 -5.59 36.07 -20.14
C LYS A 262 -4.23 35.39 -19.95
N MET A 263 -4.21 34.07 -19.72
CA MET A 263 -2.98 33.34 -19.45
C MET A 263 -2.16 33.14 -20.74
N HIS A 264 -0.88 33.52 -20.70
CA HIS A 264 0.03 33.26 -21.82
C HIS A 264 0.25 31.73 -22.00
N PRO A 265 0.18 31.17 -23.23
CA PRO A 265 0.27 29.72 -23.44
C PRO A 265 1.54 29.06 -22.88
N ILE A 266 2.68 29.76 -22.91
CA ILE A 266 3.93 29.26 -22.31
C ILE A 266 3.80 29.09 -20.79
N THR A 267 3.08 29.99 -20.10
CA THR A 267 2.85 29.89 -18.65
C THR A 267 2.01 28.65 -18.33
N TYR A 268 0.98 28.39 -19.15
CA TYR A 268 0.18 27.17 -19.06
C TYR A 268 1.03 25.90 -19.29
N LEU A 269 1.88 25.87 -20.31
CA LEU A 269 2.79 24.74 -20.56
C LEU A 269 3.82 24.55 -19.43
N LYS A 270 4.31 25.64 -18.81
CA LYS A 270 5.17 25.56 -17.62
C LYS A 270 4.42 24.91 -16.45
N HIS A 271 3.16 25.23 -16.24
CA HIS A 271 2.34 24.59 -15.20
C HIS A 271 2.18 23.09 -15.44
N TRP A 272 1.95 22.65 -16.68
CA TRP A 272 1.96 21.23 -17.04
C TRP A 272 3.31 20.56 -16.76
N TYR A 273 4.39 21.13 -17.28
CA TYR A 273 5.74 20.58 -17.13
C TYR A 273 6.10 20.35 -15.65
N TRP A 274 5.96 21.38 -14.81
CA TRP A 274 6.34 21.27 -13.41
C TRP A 274 5.42 20.36 -12.60
N ARG A 275 4.12 20.31 -12.90
CA ARG A 275 3.21 19.34 -12.28
C ARG A 275 3.54 17.90 -12.67
N ILE A 276 3.90 17.63 -13.93
CA ILE A 276 4.36 16.30 -14.35
C ILE A 276 5.64 15.90 -13.62
N VAL A 277 6.64 16.79 -13.58
CA VAL A 277 7.91 16.52 -12.90
C VAL A 277 7.69 16.22 -11.42
N PHE A 278 6.99 17.09 -10.70
CA PHE A 278 6.87 16.96 -9.25
C PHE A 278 5.74 16.03 -8.80
N LEU A 279 4.61 15.95 -9.49
CA LEU A 279 3.47 15.13 -9.06
C LEU A 279 3.41 13.75 -9.72
N ILE A 280 4.29 13.45 -10.69
CA ILE A 280 4.42 12.12 -11.31
C ILE A 280 5.84 11.58 -11.15
N VAL A 281 6.85 12.28 -11.71
CA VAL A 281 8.22 11.75 -11.76
C VAL A 281 8.82 11.60 -10.36
N VAL A 282 8.66 12.59 -9.48
CA VAL A 282 9.17 12.51 -8.09
C VAL A 282 8.53 11.36 -7.30
N PRO A 283 7.18 11.23 -7.19
CA PRO A 283 6.58 10.10 -6.47
C PRO A 283 6.99 8.73 -7.03
N VAL A 284 7.02 8.57 -8.37
CA VAL A 284 7.43 7.31 -9.01
C VAL A 284 8.90 6.99 -8.72
N THR A 285 9.78 8.00 -8.79
CA THR A 285 11.21 7.82 -8.49
C THR A 285 11.42 7.48 -7.02
N PHE A 286 10.71 8.13 -6.11
CA PHE A 286 10.77 7.83 -4.69
C PHE A 286 10.26 6.42 -4.38
N TYR A 287 9.16 6.00 -5.01
CA TYR A 287 8.64 4.64 -4.90
C TYR A 287 9.65 3.60 -5.41
N ALA A 288 10.20 3.79 -6.61
CA ALA A 288 11.24 2.91 -7.15
C ALA A 288 12.50 2.88 -6.27
N PHE A 289 12.92 4.02 -5.73
CA PHE A 289 14.07 4.11 -4.82
C PHE A 289 13.87 3.29 -3.54
N ASN A 290 12.66 3.26 -2.98
CA ASN A 290 12.37 2.41 -1.81
C ASN A 290 12.48 0.91 -2.14
N PHE A 291 12.08 0.48 -3.34
CA PHE A 291 12.30 -0.89 -3.79
C PHE A 291 13.78 -1.19 -4.07
N TYR A 292 14.52 -0.22 -4.59
CA TYR A 292 15.97 -0.35 -4.75
C TYR A 292 16.64 -0.59 -3.39
N LEU A 293 16.31 0.22 -2.38
CA LEU A 293 16.78 0.02 -1.01
C LEU A 293 16.34 -1.34 -0.45
N HIS A 294 15.09 -1.74 -0.67
CA HIS A 294 14.58 -3.03 -0.22
C HIS A 294 15.42 -4.20 -0.77
N PHE A 295 15.71 -4.24 -2.07
CA PHE A 295 16.54 -5.29 -2.68
C PHE A 295 18.02 -5.19 -2.33
N TRP A 296 18.50 -4.00 -1.98
CA TRP A 296 19.88 -3.78 -1.55
C TRP A 296 20.11 -4.22 -0.09
N ILE A 297 19.15 -3.96 0.78
CA ILE A 297 19.20 -4.38 2.19
C ILE A 297 19.00 -5.89 2.30
N LEU A 298 17.95 -6.43 1.68
CA LEU A 298 17.59 -7.85 1.73
C LEU A 298 18.38 -8.66 0.69
N ASN A 299 19.61 -9.03 1.05
CA ASN A 299 20.53 -9.72 0.16
C ASN A 299 20.77 -11.20 0.50
N HIS A 300 20.15 -11.74 1.55
CA HIS A 300 20.18 -13.16 1.89
C HIS A 300 18.89 -13.87 1.46
N SER A 301 18.98 -15.16 1.17
CA SER A 301 17.81 -16.02 0.94
C SER A 301 16.96 -16.11 2.21
N GLY A 302 15.65 -16.17 2.04
CA GLY A 302 14.68 -16.19 3.13
C GLY A 302 13.34 -16.73 2.63
N SER A 303 12.36 -16.88 3.52
CA SER A 303 11.13 -17.66 3.25
C SER A 303 10.25 -17.15 2.10
N GLY A 304 10.48 -15.93 1.60
CA GLY A 304 9.70 -15.32 0.51
C GLY A 304 10.39 -15.28 -0.85
N ASP A 305 11.62 -15.79 -0.98
CA ASP A 305 12.39 -15.71 -2.23
C ASP A 305 11.76 -16.51 -3.38
N GLY A 306 11.03 -17.59 -3.07
CA GLY A 306 10.29 -18.41 -4.03
C GLY A 306 9.23 -17.66 -4.85
N GLN A 307 8.78 -16.46 -4.42
CA GLN A 307 7.86 -15.61 -5.20
C GLN A 307 8.55 -14.80 -6.29
N MET A 308 9.89 -14.72 -6.26
CA MET A 308 10.69 -13.99 -7.24
C MET A 308 11.17 -14.92 -8.37
N SER A 309 11.69 -14.32 -9.45
CA SER A 309 12.30 -15.09 -10.53
C SER A 309 13.52 -15.89 -10.05
N SER A 310 13.79 -17.05 -10.66
CA SER A 310 14.95 -17.88 -10.30
C SER A 310 16.28 -17.13 -10.43
N LEU A 311 16.38 -16.18 -11.37
CA LEU A 311 17.56 -15.34 -11.54
C LEU A 311 17.75 -14.36 -10.37
N PHE A 312 16.66 -13.83 -9.82
CA PHE A 312 16.71 -13.00 -8.62
C PHE A 312 17.16 -13.83 -7.41
N GLN A 313 16.55 -15.01 -7.23
CA GLN A 313 16.87 -15.93 -6.13
C GLN A 313 18.34 -16.37 -6.17
N ALA A 314 18.86 -16.69 -7.35
CA ALA A 314 20.27 -17.05 -7.53
C ALA A 314 21.23 -15.92 -7.09
N ASN A 315 20.80 -14.66 -7.16
CA ASN A 315 21.61 -13.54 -6.70
C ASN A 315 21.55 -13.28 -5.19
N LEU A 316 20.84 -14.09 -4.40
CA LEU A 316 20.77 -13.97 -2.94
C LEU A 316 21.86 -14.83 -2.27
N ILE A 317 22.47 -14.29 -1.22
CA ILE A 317 23.46 -15.00 -0.40
C ILE A 317 22.75 -16.14 0.34
N GLY A 318 23.32 -17.35 0.27
CA GLY A 318 22.77 -18.55 0.89
C GLY A 318 21.82 -19.36 -0.01
N ASN A 319 21.48 -18.86 -1.20
CA ASN A 319 20.73 -19.64 -2.19
C ASN A 319 21.68 -20.53 -3.03
N LYS A 320 21.28 -21.78 -3.28
CA LYS A 320 22.10 -22.81 -3.98
C LYS A 320 21.94 -22.83 -5.50
N LEU A 321 21.06 -21.98 -6.06
CA LEU A 321 20.81 -21.96 -7.51
C LEU A 321 22.06 -21.57 -8.34
N ASN A 322 23.06 -20.91 -7.74
CA ASN A 322 24.33 -20.61 -8.41
C ASN A 322 25.21 -21.85 -8.62
N ASP A 323 25.00 -22.91 -7.85
CA ASP A 323 25.80 -24.15 -7.93
C ASP A 323 25.31 -25.07 -9.06
N ASN A 324 24.17 -24.71 -9.69
CA ASN A 324 23.60 -25.46 -10.80
C ASN A 324 24.61 -25.62 -11.95
N PRO A 325 24.77 -26.84 -12.51
CA PRO A 325 25.56 -27.01 -13.71
C PRO A 325 24.95 -26.19 -14.86
N PRO A 326 25.77 -25.48 -15.65
CA PRO A 326 25.26 -24.45 -16.55
C PRO A 326 24.48 -25.01 -17.75
N ASN A 327 24.89 -26.15 -18.31
CA ASN A 327 24.23 -26.75 -19.49
C ASN A 327 23.50 -28.02 -19.10
N ILE A 328 22.31 -28.24 -19.66
CA ILE A 328 21.50 -29.44 -19.34
C ILE A 328 21.85 -30.57 -20.29
N ALA A 329 21.99 -31.78 -19.75
CA ALA A 329 22.23 -33.00 -20.50
C ALA A 329 21.11 -34.03 -20.32
N TYR A 330 21.03 -35.02 -21.22
CA TYR A 330 20.20 -36.20 -20.97
C TYR A 330 20.64 -36.91 -19.68
N GLY A 331 19.67 -37.43 -18.93
CA GLY A 331 19.86 -38.00 -17.60
C GLY A 331 19.90 -36.97 -16.46
N SER A 332 19.92 -35.67 -16.78
CA SER A 332 19.91 -34.63 -15.75
C SER A 332 18.57 -34.60 -15.01
N MET A 333 18.64 -34.37 -13.71
CA MET A 333 17.49 -34.10 -12.87
C MET A 333 17.32 -32.58 -12.77
N VAL A 334 16.11 -32.09 -13.00
CA VAL A 334 15.82 -30.66 -13.11
C VAL A 334 14.52 -30.30 -12.41
N SER A 335 14.39 -29.07 -11.95
CA SER A 335 13.10 -28.46 -11.67
C SER A 335 12.78 -27.41 -12.73
N ILE A 336 11.56 -27.45 -13.27
CA ILE A 336 11.15 -26.60 -14.39
C ILE A 336 10.17 -25.56 -13.86
N ARG A 337 10.43 -24.28 -14.12
CA ARG A 337 9.61 -23.16 -13.65
C ARG A 337 8.95 -22.42 -14.81
N SER A 338 7.71 -21.99 -14.61
CA SER A 338 7.04 -21.10 -15.55
C SER A 338 7.71 -19.72 -15.56
N SER A 339 7.95 -19.17 -16.74
CA SER A 339 8.50 -17.83 -16.92
C SER A 339 7.49 -16.71 -16.67
N THR A 340 6.21 -17.03 -16.43
CA THR A 340 5.20 -16.04 -16.03
C THR A 340 5.62 -15.34 -14.74
N ARG A 341 5.28 -14.05 -14.58
CA ARG A 341 5.55 -13.32 -13.33
C ARG A 341 4.75 -13.96 -12.19
N GLY A 342 5.46 -14.40 -11.14
CA GLY A 342 4.87 -15.23 -10.09
C GLY A 342 4.55 -16.65 -10.54
N GLY A 343 5.19 -17.15 -11.60
CA GLY A 343 5.01 -18.52 -12.09
C GLY A 343 5.51 -19.57 -11.09
N ALA A 344 4.84 -20.73 -11.08
CA ALA A 344 5.13 -21.86 -10.20
C ALA A 344 6.09 -22.89 -10.84
N LEU A 345 6.56 -23.84 -10.04
CA LEU A 345 7.33 -25.00 -10.49
C LEU A 345 6.39 -26.10 -11.00
N LEU A 346 6.78 -26.77 -12.08
CA LEU A 346 6.10 -27.94 -12.59
C LEU A 346 6.15 -29.06 -11.54
N HIS A 347 4.99 -29.50 -11.10
CA HIS A 347 4.81 -30.38 -9.95
C HIS A 347 3.93 -31.57 -10.30
N SER A 348 4.15 -32.70 -9.63
CA SER A 348 3.23 -33.84 -9.70
C SER A 348 3.27 -34.65 -8.41
N HIS A 349 2.12 -35.12 -7.95
CA HIS A 349 1.97 -35.94 -6.74
C HIS A 349 1.13 -37.17 -7.06
N LYS A 350 0.91 -38.09 -6.11
CA LYS A 350 0.33 -39.41 -6.40
C LYS A 350 -1.16 -39.37 -6.74
N GLU A 351 -1.86 -38.34 -6.29
CA GLU A 351 -3.29 -38.14 -6.47
C GLU A 351 -3.66 -37.95 -7.95
N THR A 352 -4.85 -38.41 -8.30
CA THR A 352 -5.37 -38.41 -9.68
C THR A 352 -6.44 -37.36 -9.87
N PHE A 353 -6.69 -36.93 -11.11
CA PHE A 353 -7.81 -36.05 -11.40
C PHE A 353 -9.15 -36.74 -11.03
N PRO A 354 -10.11 -36.03 -10.41
CA PRO A 354 -11.42 -36.61 -10.08
C PRO A 354 -12.31 -36.79 -11.31
N GLU A 355 -12.04 -36.04 -12.37
CA GLU A 355 -12.75 -36.07 -13.66
C GLU A 355 -11.71 -36.10 -14.79
N GLY A 356 -12.16 -36.07 -16.05
CA GLY A 356 -11.27 -36.09 -17.21
C GLY A 356 -10.67 -37.48 -17.41
N SER A 357 -9.35 -37.56 -17.51
CA SER A 357 -8.67 -38.84 -17.74
C SER A 357 -8.52 -39.73 -16.50
N MET A 358 -8.74 -39.14 -15.32
CA MET A 358 -8.45 -39.77 -14.02
C MET A 358 -7.00 -40.24 -13.86
N GLN A 359 -6.06 -39.67 -14.63
CA GLN A 359 -4.63 -39.93 -14.49
C GLN A 359 -4.02 -39.06 -13.38
N GLN A 360 -2.72 -39.28 -13.11
CA GLN A 360 -2.00 -38.55 -12.07
C GLN A 360 -1.94 -37.04 -12.39
N GLN A 361 -2.18 -36.21 -11.39
CA GLN A 361 -2.24 -34.76 -11.57
C GLN A 361 -0.87 -34.16 -11.87
N VAL A 362 -0.85 -33.15 -12.75
CA VAL A 362 0.30 -32.26 -12.96
C VAL A 362 -0.17 -30.84 -12.72
N THR A 363 0.59 -30.10 -11.92
CA THR A 363 0.20 -28.80 -11.39
C THR A 363 1.39 -27.82 -11.36
N GLY A 364 1.13 -26.58 -10.99
CA GLY A 364 2.13 -25.59 -10.62
C GLY A 364 2.18 -25.44 -9.10
N TYR A 365 3.35 -25.68 -8.49
CA TYR A 365 3.58 -25.51 -7.06
C TYR A 365 4.65 -24.44 -6.76
N HIS A 366 4.40 -23.53 -5.83
CA HIS A 366 5.27 -22.37 -5.58
C HIS A 366 6.46 -22.65 -4.65
N HIS A 367 6.43 -23.76 -3.92
CA HIS A 367 7.47 -24.08 -2.93
C HIS A 367 8.42 -25.16 -3.45
N ALA A 368 9.65 -25.16 -2.93
CA ALA A 368 10.61 -26.21 -3.21
C ALA A 368 10.15 -27.54 -2.59
N ASP A 369 10.06 -28.59 -3.40
CA ASP A 369 9.60 -29.92 -3.01
C ASP A 369 10.35 -31.00 -3.81
N SER A 370 10.45 -32.23 -3.28
CA SER A 370 11.01 -33.36 -4.01
C SER A 370 10.16 -33.75 -5.22
N ASN A 371 8.85 -33.53 -5.16
CA ASN A 371 7.88 -33.73 -6.25
C ASN A 371 7.99 -32.69 -7.39
N ASN A 372 8.89 -31.72 -7.29
CA ASN A 372 9.18 -30.79 -8.39
C ASN A 372 10.29 -31.31 -9.33
N LYS A 373 10.82 -32.51 -9.07
CA LYS A 373 11.99 -33.06 -9.77
C LYS A 373 11.57 -33.89 -10.98
N TRP A 374 12.14 -33.54 -12.13
CA TRP A 374 11.93 -34.21 -13.41
C TRP A 374 13.28 -34.69 -13.96
N ILE A 375 13.31 -35.89 -14.52
CA ILE A 375 14.47 -36.46 -15.19
C ILE A 375 14.27 -36.30 -16.69
N VAL A 376 15.25 -35.69 -17.37
CA VAL A 376 15.19 -35.52 -18.82
C VAL A 376 15.76 -36.76 -19.51
N LYS A 377 14.90 -37.57 -20.12
CA LYS A 377 15.28 -38.78 -20.87
C LYS A 377 15.09 -38.60 -22.37
N ARG A 378 15.75 -39.46 -23.16
CA ARG A 378 15.53 -39.55 -24.61
C ARG A 378 14.17 -40.22 -24.90
N ALA A 379 13.70 -40.06 -26.14
CA ALA A 379 12.63 -40.89 -26.68
C ALA A 379 12.97 -42.38 -26.55
N TRP A 380 11.95 -43.24 -26.48
CA TRP A 380 12.15 -44.69 -26.46
C TRP A 380 12.92 -45.18 -27.67
N ASN A 381 13.62 -46.30 -27.52
CA ASN A 381 14.38 -47.00 -28.57
C ASN A 381 15.62 -46.25 -29.11
N LEU A 382 16.04 -45.16 -28.47
CA LEU A 382 17.37 -44.59 -28.69
C LEU A 382 18.39 -45.25 -27.74
N PRO A 383 19.65 -45.46 -28.18
CA PRO A 383 20.69 -46.01 -27.31
C PRO A 383 20.84 -45.18 -26.03
N GLU A 384 21.04 -45.84 -24.89
CA GLU A 384 21.46 -45.15 -23.67
C GLU A 384 22.85 -44.52 -23.90
N ASP A 385 23.04 -43.31 -23.39
CA ASP A 385 24.29 -42.58 -23.56
C ASP A 385 25.43 -43.32 -22.85
N ASP A 386 26.61 -43.31 -23.48
CA ASP A 386 27.85 -43.83 -22.90
C ASP A 386 28.07 -43.22 -21.51
N GLU A 387 28.36 -44.04 -20.48
CA GLU A 387 28.35 -43.59 -19.08
C GLU A 387 29.27 -42.38 -18.83
N LYS A 388 30.30 -42.18 -19.65
CA LYS A 388 31.39 -41.24 -19.45
C LYS A 388 31.19 -39.84 -20.04
N THR A 389 30.31 -39.64 -21.02
CA THR A 389 30.19 -38.34 -21.72
C THR A 389 28.75 -37.80 -21.71
N PRO A 390 28.49 -36.67 -21.02
CA PRO A 390 27.16 -36.08 -20.98
C PRO A 390 26.79 -35.47 -22.34
N VAL A 391 25.63 -35.85 -22.89
CA VAL A 391 25.11 -35.28 -24.12
C VAL A 391 24.16 -34.13 -23.82
N PHE A 392 24.57 -32.91 -24.20
CA PHE A 392 23.77 -31.71 -23.97
C PHE A 392 22.51 -31.65 -24.84
N ILE A 393 21.44 -31.13 -24.24
CA ILE A 393 20.16 -30.91 -24.93
C ILE A 393 20.26 -29.65 -25.79
N LYS A 394 19.83 -29.77 -27.04
CA LYS A 394 19.83 -28.70 -28.04
C LYS A 394 18.41 -28.28 -28.39
N ASN A 395 18.31 -27.09 -29.00
CA ASN A 395 17.05 -26.62 -29.56
C ASN A 395 16.52 -27.58 -30.64
N GLY A 396 15.29 -28.04 -30.50
CA GLY A 396 14.63 -28.99 -31.41
C GLY A 396 14.74 -30.45 -30.99
N ASP A 397 15.46 -30.75 -29.91
CA ASP A 397 15.57 -32.11 -29.39
C ASP A 397 14.24 -32.63 -28.84
N VAL A 398 13.98 -33.92 -29.06
CA VAL A 398 12.82 -34.64 -28.54
C VAL A 398 13.21 -35.33 -27.23
N VAL A 399 12.47 -35.02 -26.17
CA VAL A 399 12.72 -35.51 -24.81
C VAL A 399 11.47 -36.13 -24.20
N ARG A 400 11.69 -36.96 -23.18
CA ARG A 400 10.69 -37.36 -22.20
C ARG A 400 11.02 -36.71 -20.87
N LEU A 401 10.00 -36.15 -20.23
CA LEU A 401 10.11 -35.63 -18.87
C LEU A 401 9.51 -36.67 -17.93
N VAL A 402 10.36 -37.32 -17.15
CA VAL A 402 9.95 -38.37 -16.22
C VAL A 402 9.92 -37.81 -14.82
N HIS A 403 8.77 -37.88 -14.14
CA HIS A 403 8.66 -37.42 -12.77
C HIS A 403 9.51 -38.31 -11.85
N GLU A 404 10.41 -37.72 -11.06
CA GLU A 404 11.41 -38.46 -10.29
C GLU A 404 10.75 -39.36 -9.24
N GLN A 405 9.77 -38.85 -8.50
CA GLN A 405 9.23 -39.58 -7.35
C GLN A 405 8.24 -40.69 -7.75
N THR A 406 7.48 -40.52 -8.85
CA THR A 406 6.48 -41.51 -9.30
C THR A 406 6.90 -42.30 -10.55
N LYS A 407 8.03 -41.93 -11.18
CA LYS A 407 8.58 -42.56 -12.39
C LYS A 407 7.62 -42.59 -13.60
N LYS A 408 6.59 -41.74 -13.62
CA LYS A 408 5.65 -41.58 -14.74
C LYS A 408 6.12 -40.50 -15.71
N ASN A 409 5.69 -40.59 -16.97
CA ASN A 409 6.02 -39.60 -17.99
C ASN A 409 5.04 -38.43 -17.94
N LEU A 410 5.51 -37.21 -18.26
CA LEU A 410 4.64 -36.08 -18.56
C LEU A 410 3.87 -36.37 -19.86
N HIS A 411 2.56 -36.29 -19.79
CA HIS A 411 1.63 -36.75 -20.82
C HIS A 411 0.62 -35.66 -21.18
N SER A 412 0.17 -35.61 -22.43
CA SER A 412 -0.99 -34.80 -22.81
C SER A 412 -1.87 -35.51 -23.83
N HIS A 413 -3.18 -35.40 -23.63
CA HIS A 413 -4.21 -36.09 -24.39
C HIS A 413 -5.39 -35.17 -24.71
N LYS A 414 -6.36 -35.67 -25.47
CA LYS A 414 -7.53 -34.88 -25.92
C LYS A 414 -8.64 -34.77 -24.86
N PHE A 415 -8.32 -34.86 -23.57
CA PHE A 415 -9.23 -34.49 -22.49
C PHE A 415 -9.16 -32.98 -22.26
N PRO A 416 -10.27 -32.32 -21.90
CA PRO A 416 -10.27 -30.89 -21.59
C PRO A 416 -9.58 -30.60 -20.24
N GLY A 417 -8.89 -29.46 -20.14
CA GLY A 417 -8.26 -29.02 -18.89
C GLY A 417 -9.25 -28.93 -17.70
N PRO A 418 -8.81 -29.15 -16.45
CA PRO A 418 -9.70 -29.15 -15.29
C PRO A 418 -10.47 -27.84 -15.07
N MET A 419 -9.82 -26.69 -15.26
CA MET A 419 -10.42 -25.35 -15.18
C MET A 419 -10.58 -24.77 -16.59
N THR A 420 -9.51 -24.81 -17.38
CA THR A 420 -9.46 -24.23 -18.72
C THR A 420 -9.92 -25.25 -19.78
N LYS A 421 -11.24 -25.47 -19.86
CA LYS A 421 -11.88 -26.51 -20.72
C LYS A 421 -11.56 -26.42 -22.22
N LYS A 422 -11.07 -25.27 -22.70
CA LYS A 422 -10.70 -25.04 -24.11
C LYS A 422 -9.35 -25.66 -24.50
N GLU A 423 -8.49 -25.93 -23.53
CA GLU A 423 -7.16 -26.52 -23.73
C GLU A 423 -7.14 -28.00 -23.33
N ASN A 424 -6.06 -28.70 -23.69
CA ASN A 424 -5.89 -30.11 -23.34
C ASN A 424 -5.38 -30.27 -21.90
N GLU A 425 -5.88 -31.29 -21.21
CA GLU A 425 -5.37 -31.75 -19.92
C GLU A 425 -3.92 -32.24 -20.06
N VAL A 426 -3.11 -31.95 -19.04
CA VAL A 426 -1.75 -32.47 -18.87
C VAL A 426 -1.73 -33.30 -17.60
N SER A 427 -1.14 -34.49 -17.70
CA SER A 427 -1.16 -35.50 -16.64
C SER A 427 0.19 -36.22 -16.59
N CYS A 428 0.33 -37.10 -15.59
CA CYS A 428 1.41 -38.08 -15.55
C CYS A 428 0.88 -39.49 -15.82
N HIS A 429 1.40 -40.15 -16.86
CA HIS A 429 0.98 -41.49 -17.27
C HIS A 429 2.15 -42.39 -17.67
N GLY A 430 1.88 -43.69 -17.77
CA GLY A 430 2.87 -44.69 -18.16
C GLY A 430 4.00 -44.87 -17.14
N ASN A 431 5.10 -45.41 -17.61
CA ASN A 431 6.35 -45.61 -16.88
C ASN A 431 7.53 -45.69 -17.88
N GLU A 432 8.64 -46.30 -17.46
CA GLU A 432 9.83 -46.45 -18.31
C GLU A 432 9.58 -47.30 -19.57
N THR A 433 8.80 -48.37 -19.47
CA THR A 433 8.56 -49.34 -20.55
C THR A 433 7.21 -49.19 -21.24
N ASN A 434 6.26 -48.51 -20.60
CA ASN A 434 4.88 -48.34 -21.04
C ASN A 434 4.62 -46.85 -21.24
N GLY A 435 4.42 -46.44 -22.48
CA GLY A 435 4.14 -45.05 -22.88
C GLY A 435 3.80 -44.98 -24.36
N ASP A 436 3.44 -43.79 -24.84
CA ASP A 436 3.03 -43.57 -26.23
C ASP A 436 3.66 -42.28 -26.83
N ASP A 437 3.40 -42.02 -28.11
CA ASP A 437 3.92 -40.84 -28.82
C ASP A 437 3.51 -39.50 -28.16
N THR A 438 2.50 -39.48 -27.30
CA THR A 438 2.01 -38.26 -26.64
C THR A 438 2.77 -37.94 -25.35
N ASP A 439 3.70 -38.79 -24.94
CA ASP A 439 4.69 -38.53 -23.88
C ASP A 439 5.96 -37.84 -24.41
N LEU A 440 6.10 -37.69 -25.73
CA LEU A 440 7.25 -37.09 -26.37
C LEU A 440 7.07 -35.57 -26.53
N TRP A 441 8.07 -34.81 -26.08
CA TRP A 441 8.06 -33.35 -26.08
C TRP A 441 9.28 -32.78 -26.81
N VAL A 442 9.05 -31.81 -27.69
CA VAL A 442 10.10 -31.06 -28.40
C VAL A 442 10.45 -29.82 -27.59
N ILE A 443 11.75 -29.62 -27.31
CA ILE A 443 12.21 -28.41 -26.62
C ILE A 443 12.56 -27.32 -27.63
N GLU A 444 11.84 -26.20 -27.58
CA GLU A 444 12.06 -25.06 -28.48
C GLU A 444 12.61 -23.88 -27.69
N VAL A 445 13.90 -23.57 -27.85
CA VAL A 445 14.51 -22.39 -27.23
C VAL A 445 13.84 -21.13 -27.77
N VAL A 446 13.51 -20.19 -26.88
CA VAL A 446 13.01 -18.86 -27.23
C VAL A 446 14.19 -17.89 -27.25
N ASP A 447 14.79 -17.66 -26.08
CA ASP A 447 15.93 -16.78 -25.89
C ASP A 447 16.74 -17.14 -24.63
N ASP A 448 17.81 -16.38 -24.40
CA ASP A 448 18.55 -16.36 -23.15
C ASP A 448 18.49 -14.93 -22.58
N VAL A 449 18.02 -14.79 -21.35
CA VAL A 449 17.79 -13.46 -20.75
C VAL A 449 19.09 -12.69 -20.53
N THR A 450 20.25 -13.35 -20.50
CA THR A 450 21.58 -12.77 -20.30
C THR A 450 22.38 -12.62 -21.59
N ALA A 451 22.12 -13.43 -22.62
CA ALA A 451 22.87 -13.41 -23.86
C ALA A 451 22.12 -12.69 -24.99
N TRP A 452 22.89 -11.95 -25.81
CA TRP A 452 22.35 -11.28 -27.01
C TRP A 452 22.00 -12.23 -28.16
N ARG A 453 22.58 -13.44 -28.15
CA ARG A 453 22.36 -14.45 -29.18
C ARG A 453 21.58 -15.62 -28.61
N LYS A 454 20.67 -16.16 -29.42
CA LYS A 454 19.91 -17.36 -29.09
C LYS A 454 20.89 -18.52 -28.80
N PRO A 455 20.84 -19.14 -27.62
CA PRO A 455 21.78 -20.20 -27.28
C PRO A 455 21.45 -21.46 -28.09
N THR A 456 22.49 -22.25 -28.39
CA THR A 456 22.35 -23.54 -29.07
C THR A 456 22.01 -24.67 -28.10
N THR A 457 22.46 -24.55 -26.86
CA THR A 457 22.19 -25.46 -25.73
C THR A 457 21.31 -24.79 -24.69
N ILE A 458 20.58 -25.58 -23.92
CA ILE A 458 19.73 -25.06 -22.84
C ILE A 458 20.58 -24.85 -21.59
N LYS A 459 20.54 -23.63 -21.06
CA LYS A 459 21.21 -23.29 -19.81
C LYS A 459 20.25 -23.17 -18.63
N SER A 460 20.72 -23.56 -17.44
CA SER A 460 20.00 -23.32 -16.19
C SER A 460 19.79 -21.82 -15.96
N LEU A 461 18.65 -21.46 -15.39
CA LEU A 461 18.21 -20.11 -15.00
C LEU A 461 17.96 -19.12 -16.15
N THR A 462 18.80 -19.08 -17.18
CA THR A 462 18.80 -17.99 -18.16
C THR A 462 18.05 -18.29 -19.45
N THR A 463 18.03 -19.55 -19.88
CA THR A 463 17.37 -19.94 -21.13
C THR A 463 15.87 -20.11 -20.89
N ARG A 464 15.07 -19.41 -21.70
CA ARG A 464 13.63 -19.63 -21.79
C ARG A 464 13.32 -20.49 -23.00
N PHE A 465 12.48 -21.50 -22.82
CA PHE A 465 12.12 -22.44 -23.86
C PHE A 465 10.64 -22.84 -23.75
N LEU A 466 10.10 -23.36 -24.85
CA LEU A 466 8.77 -23.94 -24.94
C LEU A 466 8.90 -25.46 -24.90
N ILE A 467 7.87 -26.12 -24.38
CA ILE A 467 7.77 -27.58 -24.33
C ILE A 467 6.57 -27.96 -25.20
N ARG A 468 6.83 -28.43 -26.42
CA ARG A 468 5.79 -28.72 -27.42
C ARG A 468 5.52 -30.21 -27.48
N ASN A 469 4.26 -30.62 -27.35
CA ASN A 469 3.90 -32.02 -27.50
C ASN A 469 4.09 -32.47 -28.95
N GLN A 470 4.85 -33.53 -29.19
CA GLN A 470 5.23 -33.94 -30.55
C GLN A 470 4.01 -34.39 -31.38
N LYS A 471 3.08 -35.14 -30.76
CA LYS A 471 1.93 -35.72 -31.46
C LYS A 471 0.81 -34.71 -31.72
N SER A 472 0.47 -33.93 -30.70
CA SER A 472 -0.67 -33.00 -30.74
C SER A 472 -0.30 -31.56 -31.13
N ASN A 473 1.00 -31.25 -31.17
CA ASN A 473 1.55 -29.92 -31.49
C ASN A 473 1.08 -28.80 -30.52
N CYS A 474 0.54 -29.16 -29.35
CA CYS A 474 0.17 -28.20 -28.31
C CYS A 474 1.39 -27.76 -27.49
N LEU A 475 1.32 -26.57 -26.87
CA LEU A 475 2.38 -26.05 -26.01
C LEU A 475 2.02 -26.21 -24.53
N LEU A 476 2.94 -26.73 -23.72
CA LEU A 476 2.78 -26.78 -22.28
C LEU A 476 2.64 -25.35 -21.72
N ARG A 477 1.56 -25.12 -20.98
CA ARG A 477 1.12 -23.80 -20.54
C ARG A 477 0.79 -23.79 -19.06
N TYR A 478 1.30 -22.78 -18.38
CA TYR A 478 0.86 -22.40 -17.04
C TYR A 478 -0.29 -21.39 -17.15
N THR A 479 -1.48 -21.71 -16.65
CA THR A 479 -2.66 -20.83 -16.80
C THR A 479 -2.76 -19.77 -15.71
N GLY A 480 -2.23 -20.06 -14.52
CA GLY A 480 -2.41 -19.24 -13.32
C GLY A 480 -3.74 -19.46 -12.61
N GLU A 481 -4.66 -20.24 -13.19
CA GLU A 481 -5.91 -20.63 -12.54
C GLU A 481 -5.61 -21.54 -11.34
N VAL A 482 -6.37 -21.36 -10.27
CA VAL A 482 -6.20 -22.14 -9.03
C VAL A 482 -7.15 -23.34 -9.08
N LEU A 483 -6.60 -24.54 -8.88
CA LEU A 483 -7.38 -25.76 -8.80
C LEU A 483 -8.24 -25.79 -7.52
N PRO A 484 -9.38 -26.49 -7.51
CA PRO A 484 -10.17 -26.71 -6.29
C PRO A 484 -9.44 -27.54 -5.25
N ASP A 485 -10.10 -27.85 -4.12
CA ASP A 485 -9.46 -28.52 -2.97
C ASP A 485 -8.91 -29.92 -3.31
N TRP A 486 -9.50 -30.62 -4.29
CA TRP A 486 -8.96 -31.89 -4.79
C TRP A 486 -7.57 -31.78 -5.43
N GLY A 487 -7.18 -30.58 -5.86
CA GLY A 487 -5.87 -30.25 -6.42
C GLY A 487 -5.03 -29.39 -5.46
N PHE A 488 -5.36 -29.43 -4.16
CA PHE A 488 -4.62 -28.75 -3.09
C PHE A 488 -4.43 -27.23 -3.28
N LYS A 489 -5.36 -26.57 -3.99
CA LYS A 489 -5.25 -25.15 -4.38
C LYS A 489 -3.94 -24.81 -5.13
N GLN A 490 -3.35 -25.79 -5.81
CA GLN A 490 -2.20 -25.57 -6.69
C GLN A 490 -2.68 -24.99 -8.03
N ASN A 491 -1.75 -24.52 -8.86
CA ASN A 491 -2.12 -23.92 -10.14
C ASN A 491 -2.28 -24.95 -11.25
N GLU A 492 -3.18 -24.65 -12.19
CA GLU A 492 -3.44 -25.50 -13.35
C GLU A 492 -2.31 -25.41 -14.39
N VAL A 493 -1.92 -26.57 -14.91
CA VAL A 493 -1.04 -26.73 -16.08
C VAL A 493 -1.82 -27.44 -17.18
N VAL A 494 -1.82 -26.88 -18.39
CA VAL A 494 -2.55 -27.41 -19.56
C VAL A 494 -1.65 -27.43 -20.78
N CYS A 495 -2.11 -28.02 -21.88
CA CYS A 495 -1.44 -27.96 -23.17
C CYS A 495 -2.27 -27.16 -24.17
N GLN A 496 -1.77 -25.98 -24.56
CA GLN A 496 -2.47 -25.05 -25.44
C GLN A 496 -2.59 -25.62 -26.85
N ARG A 497 -3.80 -25.99 -27.24
CA ARG A 497 -4.06 -26.67 -28.52
C ARG A 497 -4.33 -25.69 -29.67
N ARG A 498 -5.03 -24.60 -29.40
CA ARG A 498 -5.46 -23.63 -30.43
C ARG A 498 -4.52 -22.43 -30.45
N ASN A 499 -4.01 -22.11 -31.65
CA ASN A 499 -3.11 -20.98 -31.92
C ASN A 499 -2.03 -20.82 -30.84
N PRO A 500 -1.19 -21.84 -30.61
CA PRO A 500 -0.13 -21.77 -29.61
C PRO A 500 0.82 -20.62 -29.95
N ASP A 501 0.72 -19.52 -29.19
CA ASP A 501 1.57 -18.35 -29.37
C ASP A 501 2.93 -18.60 -28.72
N THR A 502 3.97 -18.62 -29.54
CA THR A 502 5.36 -18.81 -29.10
C THR A 502 5.93 -17.59 -28.39
N ARG A 503 5.23 -16.45 -28.45
CA ARG A 503 5.57 -15.20 -27.74
C ARG A 503 4.88 -15.06 -26.39
N ASP A 504 3.90 -15.92 -26.10
CA ASP A 504 3.20 -15.88 -24.83
C ASP A 504 4.06 -16.47 -23.70
N VAL A 505 4.33 -15.65 -22.69
CA VAL A 505 5.17 -16.01 -21.54
C VAL A 505 4.56 -17.16 -20.73
N ALA A 506 3.25 -17.35 -20.76
CA ALA A 506 2.58 -18.47 -20.11
C ALA A 506 2.96 -19.84 -20.69
N ASN A 507 3.48 -19.87 -21.92
CA ASN A 507 3.99 -21.08 -22.57
C ASN A 507 5.50 -21.27 -22.37
N MET A 508 6.19 -20.29 -21.77
CA MET A 508 7.63 -20.28 -21.59
C MET A 508 8.02 -20.85 -20.24
N TRP A 509 9.07 -21.66 -20.25
CA TRP A 509 9.63 -22.33 -19.09
C TRP A 509 11.13 -22.07 -19.02
N ASN A 510 11.67 -22.13 -17.81
CA ASN A 510 13.10 -22.09 -17.54
C ASN A 510 13.46 -23.18 -16.53
N ILE A 511 14.73 -23.55 -16.49
CA ILE A 511 15.21 -24.57 -15.55
C ILE A 511 15.68 -23.84 -14.30
N GLU A 512 15.07 -24.14 -13.16
CA GLU A 512 15.40 -23.49 -11.90
C GLU A 512 16.53 -24.23 -11.20
N ASN A 513 16.32 -25.49 -10.79
CA ASN A 513 17.38 -26.31 -10.22
C ASN A 513 17.86 -27.35 -11.24
N HIS A 514 19.14 -27.71 -11.14
CA HIS A 514 19.76 -28.70 -11.99
C HIS A 514 20.78 -29.53 -11.20
N TRP A 515 20.64 -30.86 -11.28
CA TRP A 515 21.54 -31.83 -10.67
C TRP A 515 22.01 -32.85 -11.71
N ASN A 516 23.33 -32.99 -11.84
CA ASN A 516 23.96 -34.02 -12.65
C ASN A 516 25.43 -34.19 -12.22
N ASP A 517 25.78 -35.34 -11.64
CA ASP A 517 27.13 -35.62 -11.11
C ASP A 517 28.21 -35.65 -12.19
N LYS A 518 27.82 -35.78 -13.47
CA LYS A 518 28.75 -35.79 -14.62
C LYS A 518 29.14 -34.39 -15.09
N LEU A 519 28.50 -33.34 -14.56
CA LEU A 519 28.69 -31.96 -15.02
C LEU A 519 29.37 -31.10 -13.95
N PRO A 520 30.22 -30.14 -14.36
CA PRO A 520 30.83 -29.22 -13.42
C PRO A 520 29.76 -28.30 -12.81
N HIS A 521 29.95 -27.97 -11.53
CA HIS A 521 29.13 -26.98 -10.84
C HIS A 521 29.22 -25.60 -11.51
N GLY A 522 28.15 -24.82 -11.37
CA GLY A 522 28.06 -23.44 -11.84
C GLY A 522 28.99 -22.49 -11.08
N SER A 523 29.17 -21.28 -11.63
CA SER A 523 29.86 -20.19 -10.94
C SER A 523 28.94 -18.97 -10.76
N SER A 524 29.02 -18.35 -9.59
CA SER A 524 28.17 -17.22 -9.16
C SER A 524 28.34 -15.94 -10.00
N SER A 525 29.39 -15.81 -10.82
CA SER A 525 29.72 -14.57 -11.52
C SER A 525 28.97 -14.34 -12.83
N GLN A 526 28.04 -15.21 -13.23
CA GLN A 526 27.42 -15.17 -14.57
C GLN A 526 26.09 -14.42 -14.64
N TYR A 527 25.49 -14.04 -13.50
CA TYR A 527 24.12 -13.54 -13.45
C TYR A 527 24.04 -12.10 -12.95
N GLY A 528 23.85 -11.12 -13.83
CA GLY A 528 23.67 -9.70 -13.45
C GLY A 528 22.24 -9.39 -13.00
N ARG A 529 22.07 -8.65 -11.89
CA ARG A 529 20.76 -8.15 -11.44
C ARG A 529 20.23 -7.07 -12.38
N ARG A 530 18.92 -7.06 -12.64
CA ARG A 530 18.24 -6.03 -13.44
C ARG A 530 17.12 -5.40 -12.62
N PHE A 531 17.44 -4.30 -11.92
CA PHE A 531 16.53 -3.65 -10.99
C PHE A 531 15.10 -3.47 -11.53
N TRP A 532 14.93 -2.92 -12.73
CA TRP A 532 13.59 -2.68 -13.29
C TRP A 532 12.79 -3.96 -13.57
N LYS A 533 13.47 -5.07 -13.88
CA LYS A 533 12.82 -6.38 -14.03
C LYS A 533 12.38 -6.91 -12.67
N ASP A 534 13.27 -6.90 -11.68
CA ASP A 534 12.98 -7.37 -10.33
C ASP A 534 11.89 -6.52 -9.66
N PHE A 535 11.92 -5.20 -9.88
CA PHE A 535 10.90 -4.25 -9.46
C PHE A 535 9.53 -4.59 -10.05
N ALA A 536 9.46 -4.82 -11.38
CA ALA A 536 8.20 -5.18 -12.04
C ALA A 536 7.70 -6.56 -11.61
N ASP A 537 8.60 -7.55 -11.51
CA ASP A 537 8.26 -8.92 -11.13
C ASP A 537 7.70 -8.95 -9.69
N LEU A 538 8.33 -8.24 -8.74
CA LEU A 538 7.83 -8.14 -7.36
C LEU A 538 6.48 -7.40 -7.29
N ASN A 539 6.32 -6.24 -7.94
CA ASN A 539 5.06 -5.49 -7.89
C ASN A 539 3.89 -6.28 -8.51
N VAL A 540 4.14 -7.08 -9.56
CA VAL A 540 3.11 -7.98 -10.12
C VAL A 540 2.79 -9.12 -9.14
N ALA A 541 3.78 -9.72 -8.49
CA ALA A 541 3.55 -10.72 -7.46
C ALA A 541 2.73 -10.15 -6.29
N MET A 542 3.03 -8.92 -5.85
CA MET A 542 2.25 -8.18 -4.85
C MET A 542 0.81 -7.97 -5.30
N TRP A 543 0.59 -7.59 -6.56
CA TRP A 543 -0.75 -7.36 -7.12
C TRP A 543 -1.58 -8.64 -7.14
N ASN A 544 -0.99 -9.73 -7.64
CA ASN A 544 -1.65 -11.03 -7.73
C ASN A 544 -1.98 -11.57 -6.33
N SER A 545 -1.03 -11.49 -5.39
CA SER A 545 -1.25 -11.94 -4.01
C SER A 545 -2.31 -11.10 -3.28
N ASN A 546 -2.34 -9.79 -3.54
CA ASN A 546 -3.35 -8.89 -2.98
C ASN A 546 -4.77 -9.23 -3.48
N ASN A 547 -4.90 -9.63 -4.76
CA ASN A 547 -6.18 -10.06 -5.34
C ASN A 547 -6.59 -11.48 -4.89
N ALA A 548 -5.63 -12.31 -4.50
CA ALA A 548 -5.87 -13.66 -3.99
C ALA A 548 -6.34 -13.71 -2.52
N LEU A 549 -6.29 -12.59 -1.80
CA LEU A 549 -6.83 -12.45 -0.43
C LEU A 549 -8.37 -12.30 -0.47
N THR A 550 -9.06 -13.25 -1.09
CA THR A 550 -10.52 -13.26 -1.18
C THR A 550 -11.14 -13.72 0.14
N PRO A 551 -12.29 -13.14 0.55
CA PRO A 551 -12.97 -13.54 1.76
C PRO A 551 -13.32 -15.03 1.78
N ASP A 552 -12.95 -15.72 2.84
CA ASP A 552 -13.29 -17.13 3.07
C ASP A 552 -14.11 -17.25 4.37
N PRO A 553 -15.45 -17.40 4.29
CA PRO A 553 -16.33 -17.48 5.45
C PRO A 553 -15.97 -18.60 6.43
N ASP A 554 -15.31 -19.67 5.97
CA ASP A 554 -14.96 -20.82 6.80
C ASP A 554 -13.61 -20.62 7.54
N LYS A 555 -12.76 -19.72 7.05
CA LYS A 555 -11.43 -19.43 7.63
C LYS A 555 -11.35 -18.13 8.40
N GLU A 556 -12.29 -17.22 8.20
CA GLU A 556 -12.32 -15.93 8.87
C GLU A 556 -13.23 -16.01 10.10
N PRO A 557 -12.67 -16.13 11.32
CA PRO A 557 -13.49 -16.17 12.51
C PRO A 557 -14.32 -14.90 12.62
N ASP A 558 -15.64 -15.07 12.84
CA ASP A 558 -16.58 -14.00 13.13
C ASP A 558 -16.02 -13.07 14.21
N GLY A 559 -15.64 -11.85 13.82
CA GLY A 559 -15.22 -10.80 14.76
C GLY A 559 -13.89 -10.12 14.46
N LEU A 560 -13.11 -10.58 13.48
CA LEU A 560 -11.89 -9.89 13.04
C LEU A 560 -12.10 -9.02 11.82
N THR A 561 -12.82 -9.54 10.84
CA THR A 561 -13.13 -8.87 9.58
C THR A 561 -14.33 -7.94 9.74
N SER A 562 -14.48 -7.01 8.81
CA SER A 562 -15.55 -6.01 8.86
C SER A 562 -15.90 -5.51 7.47
N HIS A 563 -17.15 -5.13 7.28
CA HIS A 563 -17.63 -4.58 6.03
C HIS A 563 -17.53 -3.05 5.99
N PRO A 564 -17.28 -2.44 4.82
CA PRO A 564 -17.17 -0.99 4.69
C PRO A 564 -18.34 -0.21 5.29
N TRP A 565 -19.58 -0.65 5.06
CA TRP A 565 -20.77 0.00 5.57
C TRP A 565 -20.84 0.08 7.10
N GLN A 566 -20.13 -0.80 7.81
CA GLN A 566 -20.14 -0.86 9.28
C GLN A 566 -19.30 0.25 9.92
N TRP A 567 -18.29 0.75 9.20
CA TRP A 567 -17.27 1.63 9.77
C TRP A 567 -17.84 2.99 10.19
N PRO A 568 -18.51 3.78 9.32
CA PRO A 568 -18.95 5.14 9.68
C PRO A 568 -19.89 5.22 10.89
N PHE A 569 -20.61 4.13 11.16
CA PHE A 569 -21.59 4.04 12.25
C PHE A 569 -21.03 3.48 13.55
N VAL A 570 -19.73 3.12 13.59
CA VAL A 570 -19.11 2.44 14.73
C VAL A 570 -19.94 1.23 15.16
N SER A 571 -20.41 0.45 14.17
CA SER A 571 -21.32 -0.66 14.47
C SER A 571 -20.60 -1.85 15.11
N LEU A 572 -19.30 -1.99 14.87
CA LEU A 572 -18.42 -2.99 15.47
C LEU A 572 -17.21 -2.33 16.15
N GLY A 573 -16.61 -3.09 17.06
CA GLY A 573 -15.25 -2.85 17.55
C GLY A 573 -14.45 -4.14 17.43
N LEU A 574 -13.13 -4.03 17.56
CA LEU A 574 -12.21 -5.14 17.32
C LEU A 574 -11.37 -5.44 18.56
N ARG A 575 -11.32 -6.72 18.97
CA ARG A 575 -10.40 -7.19 20.00
C ARG A 575 -9.04 -7.43 19.36
N ILE A 576 -8.02 -6.66 19.75
CA ILE A 576 -6.69 -6.72 19.12
C ILE A 576 -5.66 -7.58 19.88
N CYS A 577 -6.09 -8.23 20.97
CA CYS A 577 -5.25 -9.10 21.79
C CYS A 577 -6.08 -10.17 22.51
N GLY A 578 -5.41 -11.06 23.25
CA GLY A 578 -6.06 -12.03 24.11
C GLY A 578 -6.98 -11.37 25.15
N TRP A 579 -8.12 -12.00 25.43
CA TRP A 579 -9.19 -11.43 26.26
C TRP A 579 -9.26 -11.99 27.68
N GLU A 580 -8.21 -12.64 28.16
CA GLU A 580 -8.11 -13.22 29.50
C GLU A 580 -7.99 -12.15 30.59
N ASP A 581 -8.58 -12.39 31.76
CA ASP A 581 -8.62 -11.42 32.87
C ASP A 581 -7.24 -11.04 33.43
N THR A 582 -6.25 -11.92 33.25
CA THR A 582 -4.84 -11.74 33.61
C THR A 582 -4.10 -10.77 32.70
N HIS A 583 -4.49 -10.69 31.43
CA HIS A 583 -3.85 -9.83 30.43
C HIS A 583 -4.50 -8.44 30.33
N VAL A 584 -3.69 -7.48 29.90
CA VAL A 584 -4.17 -6.15 29.49
C VAL A 584 -4.99 -6.32 28.22
N LYS A 585 -6.14 -5.67 28.08
CA LYS A 585 -6.99 -5.81 26.89
C LYS A 585 -7.08 -4.49 26.14
N PHE A 586 -7.12 -4.56 24.81
CA PHE A 586 -7.22 -3.40 23.93
C PHE A 586 -8.38 -3.61 22.97
N PHE A 587 -9.29 -2.64 22.91
CA PHE A 587 -10.52 -2.72 22.14
C PHE A 587 -10.58 -1.59 21.12
N LEU A 588 -10.20 -1.90 19.89
CA LEU A 588 -10.15 -0.94 18.80
C LEU A 588 -11.57 -0.49 18.45
N LEU A 589 -11.89 0.72 18.89
CA LEU A 589 -13.19 1.35 18.73
C LEU A 589 -13.03 2.80 18.31
N GLY A 590 -13.82 3.22 17.32
CA GLY A 590 -13.92 4.61 16.93
C GLY A 590 -14.55 5.48 18.02
N HIS A 591 -14.15 6.75 18.11
CA HIS A 591 -14.86 7.69 19.00
C HIS A 591 -16.29 7.93 18.49
N PRO A 592 -17.36 7.50 19.19
CA PRO A 592 -18.71 7.44 18.63
C PRO A 592 -19.23 8.78 18.10
N ILE A 593 -19.00 9.87 18.84
CA ILE A 593 -19.40 11.22 18.43
C ILE A 593 -18.62 11.70 17.20
N LEU A 594 -17.32 11.44 17.13
CA LEU A 594 -16.49 11.89 16.02
C LEU A 594 -16.84 11.14 14.73
N TRP A 595 -17.02 9.82 14.82
CA TRP A 595 -17.30 8.98 13.66
C TRP A 595 -18.69 9.23 13.10
N ILE A 596 -19.72 9.24 13.97
CA ILE A 596 -21.09 9.54 13.54
C ILE A 596 -21.21 11.00 13.12
N GLY A 597 -20.67 11.94 13.91
CA GLY A 597 -20.72 13.37 13.63
C GLY A 597 -20.03 13.75 12.32
N SER A 598 -18.85 13.19 12.05
CA SER A 598 -18.15 13.40 10.79
C SER A 598 -18.88 12.78 9.60
N SER A 599 -19.47 11.60 9.76
CA SER A 599 -20.31 10.98 8.73
C SER A 599 -21.54 11.82 8.39
N LEU A 600 -22.24 12.33 9.41
CA LEU A 600 -23.36 13.25 9.24
C LEU A 600 -22.93 14.57 8.60
N SER A 601 -21.73 15.07 8.92
CA SER A 601 -21.20 16.30 8.33
C SER A 601 -21.01 16.20 6.82
N LEU A 602 -20.70 15.01 6.28
CA LEU A 602 -20.54 14.80 4.83
C LEU A 602 -21.87 14.93 4.10
N ILE A 603 -22.95 14.37 4.68
CA ILE A 603 -24.31 14.52 4.19
C ILE A 603 -24.71 16.00 4.25
N LEU A 604 -24.44 16.65 5.38
CA LEU A 604 -24.76 18.06 5.57
C LEU A 604 -24.02 18.96 4.57
N PHE A 605 -22.75 18.69 4.30
CA PHE A 605 -21.98 19.39 3.29
C PHE A 605 -22.60 19.23 1.90
N ALA A 606 -22.96 18.01 1.50
CA ALA A 606 -23.60 17.75 0.22
C ALA A 606 -24.94 18.52 0.07
N VAL A 607 -25.75 18.54 1.13
CA VAL A 607 -26.99 19.33 1.17
C VAL A 607 -26.71 20.82 1.04
N PHE A 608 -25.78 21.36 1.83
CA PHE A 608 -25.41 22.78 1.78
C PHE A 608 -24.86 23.18 0.40
N TYR A 609 -24.00 22.35 -0.18
CA TYR A 609 -23.46 22.57 -1.52
C TYR A 609 -24.59 22.67 -2.55
N VAL A 610 -25.53 21.73 -2.57
CA VAL A 610 -26.69 21.75 -3.47
C VAL A 610 -27.56 22.99 -3.22
N VAL A 611 -27.83 23.33 -1.96
CA VAL A 611 -28.61 24.52 -1.59
C VAL A 611 -27.93 25.80 -2.10
N TYR A 612 -26.62 25.96 -1.90
CA TYR A 612 -25.88 27.11 -2.41
C TYR A 612 -25.89 27.19 -3.93
N ILE A 613 -25.76 26.07 -4.64
CA ILE A 613 -25.88 26.03 -6.10
C ILE A 613 -27.27 26.46 -6.56
N ILE A 614 -28.34 25.96 -5.92
CA ILE A 614 -29.73 26.36 -6.24
C ILE A 614 -29.93 27.85 -6.00
N ARG A 615 -29.46 28.37 -4.86
CA ARG A 615 -29.54 29.80 -4.51
C ARG A 615 -28.74 30.67 -5.47
N TRP A 616 -27.56 30.22 -5.88
CA TRP A 616 -26.75 30.89 -6.90
C TRP A 616 -27.50 30.94 -8.24
N GLN A 617 -28.10 29.83 -8.68
CA GLN A 617 -28.91 29.80 -9.90
C GLN A 617 -30.15 30.71 -9.81
N ARG A 618 -30.72 30.85 -8.61
CA ARG A 618 -31.81 31.80 -8.28
C ARG A 618 -31.34 33.25 -8.08
N LYS A 619 -30.06 33.55 -8.32
CA LYS A 619 -29.45 34.88 -8.20
C LYS A 619 -29.46 35.46 -6.78
N CYS A 620 -29.53 34.60 -5.75
CA CYS A 620 -29.27 35.01 -4.37
C CYS A 620 -27.77 35.30 -4.17
N THR A 621 -27.45 36.36 -3.44
CA THR A 621 -26.07 36.75 -3.13
C THR A 621 -25.66 36.20 -1.77
N ASP A 622 -25.16 34.97 -1.73
CA ASP A 622 -24.69 34.32 -0.49
C ASP A 622 -23.21 34.62 -0.18
N TRP A 623 -22.44 35.02 -1.19
CA TRP A 623 -21.00 35.23 -1.13
C TRP A 623 -20.64 36.65 -1.59
N SER A 624 -19.64 37.25 -0.94
CA SER A 624 -19.22 38.62 -1.24
C SER A 624 -18.41 38.70 -2.53
N ASN A 625 -17.64 37.65 -2.82
CA ASN A 625 -16.82 37.52 -4.01
C ASN A 625 -16.61 36.04 -4.40
N LEU A 626 -16.09 35.80 -5.59
CA LEU A 626 -15.85 34.45 -6.10
C LEU A 626 -14.74 33.71 -5.32
N ALA A 627 -13.78 34.43 -4.73
CA ALA A 627 -12.72 33.81 -3.95
C ALA A 627 -13.25 33.15 -2.67
N GLU A 628 -14.25 33.77 -2.02
CA GLU A 628 -14.94 33.23 -0.84
C GLU A 628 -15.64 31.90 -1.19
N TRP A 629 -16.36 31.87 -2.31
CA TRP A 629 -16.97 30.66 -2.85
C TRP A 629 -15.92 29.57 -3.15
N ASN A 630 -14.85 29.92 -3.85
CA ASN A 630 -13.80 28.96 -4.21
C ASN A 630 -13.12 28.37 -2.96
N ASN A 631 -12.93 29.15 -1.91
CA ASN A 631 -12.40 28.67 -0.63
C ASN A 631 -13.38 27.70 0.06
N PHE A 632 -14.68 28.03 0.09
CA PHE A 632 -15.71 27.13 0.61
C PHE A 632 -15.73 25.79 -0.14
N VAL A 633 -15.76 25.84 -1.48
CA VAL A 633 -15.78 24.65 -2.32
C VAL A 633 -14.49 23.84 -2.13
N PHE A 634 -13.33 24.48 -2.12
CA PHE A 634 -12.05 23.79 -1.95
C PHE A 634 -11.95 23.09 -0.58
N ALA A 635 -12.28 23.78 0.52
CA ALA A 635 -12.22 23.21 1.85
C ALA A 635 -13.17 22.02 2.03
N GLY A 636 -14.42 22.16 1.58
CA GLY A 636 -15.39 21.07 1.59
C GLY A 636 -15.00 19.92 0.65
N LYS A 637 -14.42 20.22 -0.52
CA LYS A 637 -13.93 19.22 -1.48
C LYS A 637 -12.77 18.41 -0.91
N ILE A 638 -11.81 19.02 -0.20
CA ILE A 638 -10.71 18.29 0.43
C ILE A 638 -11.23 17.25 1.42
N GLY A 639 -12.19 17.62 2.27
CA GLY A 639 -12.83 16.69 3.21
C GLY A 639 -13.71 15.64 2.53
N PHE A 640 -14.63 16.06 1.66
CA PHE A 640 -15.60 15.18 1.03
C PHE A 640 -14.98 14.25 -0.03
N MET A 641 -14.21 14.79 -0.98
CA MET A 641 -13.56 14.00 -2.02
C MET A 641 -12.44 13.14 -1.45
N GLY A 642 -11.71 13.65 -0.46
CA GLY A 642 -10.71 12.86 0.26
C GLY A 642 -11.33 11.65 0.92
N TRP A 643 -12.46 11.83 1.62
CA TRP A 643 -13.23 10.72 2.20
C TRP A 643 -13.74 9.76 1.13
N PHE A 644 -14.37 10.28 0.07
CA PHE A 644 -14.94 9.47 -1.01
C PHE A 644 -13.91 8.54 -1.63
N LEU A 645 -12.75 9.08 -2.02
CA LEU A 645 -11.68 8.32 -2.67
C LEU A 645 -11.03 7.30 -1.72
N HIS A 646 -10.99 7.56 -0.42
CA HIS A 646 -10.41 6.63 0.56
C HIS A 646 -11.42 5.63 1.15
N TYR A 647 -12.71 5.74 0.81
CA TYR A 647 -13.76 4.88 1.36
C TYR A 647 -14.47 4.05 0.29
N ILE A 648 -14.93 4.68 -0.79
CA ILE A 648 -15.75 4.00 -1.81
C ILE A 648 -15.04 2.83 -2.50
N PRO A 649 -13.73 2.88 -2.80
CA PRO A 649 -13.05 1.73 -3.41
C PRO A 649 -13.19 0.43 -2.60
N PHE A 650 -13.32 0.49 -1.27
CA PHE A 650 -13.49 -0.71 -0.44
C PHE A 650 -14.83 -1.43 -0.66
N PHE A 651 -15.84 -0.78 -1.24
CA PHE A 651 -17.09 -1.45 -1.66
C PHE A 651 -16.94 -2.25 -2.96
N ILE A 652 -15.92 -1.93 -3.76
CA ILE A 652 -15.68 -2.52 -5.09
C ILE A 652 -14.61 -3.61 -5.00
N MET A 653 -13.73 -3.54 -3.99
CA MET A 653 -12.66 -4.50 -3.77
C MET A 653 -13.19 -5.86 -3.28
N GLY A 654 -12.97 -6.91 -4.06
CA GLY A 654 -13.33 -8.30 -3.73
C GLY A 654 -12.37 -9.01 -2.76
N ARG A 655 -11.76 -8.28 -1.82
CA ARG A 655 -10.80 -8.81 -0.82
C ARG A 655 -11.26 -8.56 0.60
N VAL A 656 -10.64 -9.25 1.56
CA VAL A 656 -10.90 -9.05 3.00
C VAL A 656 -10.65 -7.61 3.43
N THR A 657 -11.56 -7.06 4.23
CA THR A 657 -11.50 -5.71 4.79
C THR A 657 -11.60 -5.67 6.32
N TYR A 658 -10.91 -4.70 6.91
CA TYR A 658 -10.79 -4.51 8.35
C TYR A 658 -11.11 -3.05 8.74
N LEU A 659 -11.49 -2.83 10.01
CA LEU A 659 -11.87 -1.52 10.52
C LEU A 659 -10.79 -0.44 10.28
N HIS A 660 -9.52 -0.83 10.41
CA HIS A 660 -8.39 0.10 10.25
C HIS A 660 -8.25 0.66 8.82
N HIS A 661 -8.84 0.01 7.82
CA HIS A 661 -8.87 0.53 6.45
C HIS A 661 -9.66 1.85 6.34
N TYR A 662 -10.59 2.13 7.27
CA TYR A 662 -11.37 3.36 7.27
C TYR A 662 -10.59 4.58 7.76
N PHE A 663 -9.49 4.40 8.51
CA PHE A 663 -8.85 5.51 9.23
C PHE A 663 -8.35 6.65 8.33
N PRO A 664 -7.77 6.40 7.13
CA PRO A 664 -7.46 7.47 6.19
C PRO A 664 -8.70 8.25 5.75
N ALA A 665 -9.83 7.57 5.50
CA ALA A 665 -11.08 8.23 5.14
C ALA A 665 -11.66 9.02 6.32
N LEU A 666 -11.59 8.49 7.54
CA LEU A 666 -11.98 9.17 8.77
C LEU A 666 -11.24 10.51 8.92
N TYR A 667 -9.94 10.56 8.64
CA TYR A 667 -9.17 11.82 8.71
C TYR A 667 -9.79 12.93 7.85
N PHE A 668 -10.17 12.62 6.61
CA PHE A 668 -10.86 13.56 5.73
C PHE A 668 -12.29 13.89 6.20
N ALA A 669 -13.00 12.91 6.77
CA ALA A 669 -14.31 13.15 7.39
C ALA A 669 -14.20 14.12 8.58
N LEU A 670 -13.14 14.03 9.40
CA LEU A 670 -12.89 14.97 10.50
C LEU A 670 -12.57 16.39 9.99
N ILE A 671 -11.81 16.52 8.89
CA ILE A 671 -11.60 17.82 8.23
C ILE A 671 -12.95 18.41 7.80
N ASN A 672 -13.79 17.62 7.14
CA ASN A 672 -15.13 18.06 6.73
C ASN A 672 -16.02 18.42 7.93
N PHE A 673 -15.90 17.68 9.03
CA PHE A 673 -16.66 17.94 10.24
C PHE A 673 -16.29 19.28 10.87
N ALA A 674 -14.99 19.53 11.07
CA ALA A 674 -14.49 20.81 11.58
C ALA A 674 -14.89 21.97 10.64
N PHE A 675 -14.77 21.77 9.32
CA PHE A 675 -15.18 22.74 8.32
C PHE A 675 -16.67 23.11 8.42
N MET A 676 -17.56 22.12 8.50
CA MET A 676 -19.00 22.36 8.56
C MET A 676 -19.40 23.04 9.87
N ILE A 677 -18.78 22.68 11.00
CA ILE A 677 -19.01 23.37 12.27
C ILE A 677 -18.58 24.84 12.20
N ASP A 678 -17.40 25.11 11.63
CA ASP A 678 -16.88 26.46 11.49
C ASP A 678 -17.75 27.31 10.54
N HIS A 679 -18.10 26.75 9.37
CA HIS A 679 -18.91 27.42 8.35
C HIS A 679 -20.31 27.78 8.85
N ILE A 680 -20.97 26.86 9.55
CA ILE A 680 -22.29 27.12 10.16
C ILE A 680 -22.16 28.11 11.31
N GLY A 681 -21.13 27.94 12.15
CA GLY A 681 -20.84 28.79 13.29
C GLY A 681 -20.62 30.25 12.91
N LEU A 682 -19.95 30.51 11.77
CA LEU A 682 -19.71 31.85 11.23
C LEU A 682 -21.00 32.62 10.86
N LYS A 683 -22.15 31.95 10.74
CA LYS A 683 -23.45 32.61 10.54
C LYS A 683 -24.06 33.15 11.84
N PHE A 684 -23.49 32.82 13.00
CA PHE A 684 -23.93 33.28 14.31
C PHE A 684 -22.98 34.33 14.90
N GLN A 685 -23.38 34.92 16.04
CA GLN A 685 -22.54 35.87 16.76
C GLN A 685 -21.21 35.23 17.20
N PRO A 686 -20.07 35.94 17.20
CA PRO A 686 -18.75 35.35 17.46
C PRO A 686 -18.61 34.62 18.80
N TRP A 687 -19.38 35.00 19.83
CA TRP A 687 -19.37 34.34 21.13
C TRP A 687 -20.17 33.01 21.11
N ILE A 688 -21.26 32.94 20.34
CA ILE A 688 -22.06 31.71 20.14
C ILE A 688 -21.21 30.70 19.38
N HIS A 689 -20.57 31.14 18.30
CA HIS A 689 -19.68 30.31 17.50
C HIS A 689 -18.57 29.68 18.36
N ARG A 690 -17.84 30.51 19.12
CA ARG A 690 -16.80 30.04 20.05
C ARG A 690 -17.37 29.12 21.13
N GLY A 691 -18.51 29.47 21.71
CA GLY A 691 -19.21 28.65 22.70
C GLY A 691 -19.55 27.26 22.18
N PHE A 692 -20.05 27.16 20.94
CA PHE A 692 -20.35 25.88 20.29
C PHE A 692 -19.09 25.04 20.09
N ILE A 693 -18.01 25.63 19.55
CA ILE A 693 -16.73 24.93 19.34
C ILE A 693 -16.17 24.41 20.66
N TYR A 694 -16.14 25.22 21.72
CA TYR A 694 -15.61 24.81 23.01
C TYR A 694 -16.48 23.75 23.69
N THR A 695 -17.80 23.86 23.55
CA THR A 695 -18.73 22.84 24.07
C THR A 695 -18.51 21.51 23.36
N LEU A 696 -18.42 21.50 22.02
CA LEU A 696 -18.15 20.30 21.25
C LEU A 696 -16.79 19.70 21.60
N GLY A 697 -15.74 20.53 21.71
CA GLY A 697 -14.41 20.09 22.15
C GLY A 697 -14.43 19.47 23.55
N GLY A 698 -15.18 20.06 24.49
CA GLY A 698 -15.38 19.51 25.84
C GLY A 698 -16.11 18.17 25.83
N VAL A 699 -17.16 18.03 25.01
CA VAL A 699 -17.90 16.76 24.85
C VAL A 699 -17.00 15.66 24.27
N ILE A 700 -16.20 15.99 23.25
CA ILE A 700 -15.21 15.06 22.67
C ILE A 700 -14.23 14.62 23.75
N PHE A 701 -13.69 15.55 24.53
CA PHE A 701 -12.75 15.21 25.61
C PHE A 701 -13.39 14.32 26.69
N ILE A 702 -14.63 14.59 27.11
CA ILE A 702 -15.34 13.77 28.11
C ILE A 702 -15.56 12.34 27.59
N VAL A 703 -16.00 12.18 26.34
CA VAL A 703 -16.22 10.85 25.75
C VAL A 703 -14.90 10.11 25.54
N TYR A 704 -13.85 10.80 25.10
CA TYR A 704 -12.49 10.25 25.09
C TYR A 704 -12.08 9.73 26.47
N MET A 705 -12.21 10.53 27.53
CA MET A 705 -11.87 10.11 28.89
C MET A 705 -12.67 8.89 29.34
N TYR A 706 -13.95 8.79 28.97
CA TYR A 706 -14.79 7.65 29.29
C TYR A 706 -14.29 6.34 28.64
N PHE A 707 -13.83 6.42 27.40
CA PHE A 707 -13.36 5.27 26.61
C PHE A 707 -11.84 5.12 26.55
N ALA A 708 -11.06 5.98 27.22
CA ALA A 708 -9.60 6.03 27.09
C ALA A 708 -8.91 4.69 27.41
N ASP A 709 -9.49 3.91 28.34
CA ASP A 709 -9.00 2.57 28.70
C ASP A 709 -8.99 1.58 27.51
N PHE A 710 -9.83 1.78 26.50
CA PHE A 710 -9.85 0.91 25.31
C PHE A 710 -8.54 1.04 24.52
N ALA A 711 -8.02 2.25 24.42
CA ALA A 711 -6.73 2.49 23.82
C ALA A 711 -5.58 2.29 24.80
N PHE A 712 -5.70 2.71 26.06
CA PHE A 712 -4.60 2.64 27.04
C PHE A 712 -4.40 1.28 27.71
N GLY A 713 -5.39 0.40 27.62
CA GLY A 713 -5.38 -0.93 28.21
C GLY A 713 -6.41 -1.07 29.32
N ILE A 714 -7.20 -2.13 29.24
CA ILE A 714 -8.18 -2.56 30.24
C ILE A 714 -7.49 -3.58 31.16
N LYS A 715 -7.57 -3.38 32.48
CA LYS A 715 -7.06 -4.34 33.48
C LYS A 715 -8.21 -5.10 34.14
N GLY A 716 -8.02 -6.40 34.35
CA GLY A 716 -8.98 -7.25 35.06
C GLY A 716 -10.18 -7.68 34.19
N PRO A 717 -11.30 -8.04 34.83
CA PRO A 717 -12.46 -8.61 34.13
C PRO A 717 -13.11 -7.64 33.15
N ALA A 718 -13.30 -8.07 31.89
CA ALA A 718 -13.97 -7.25 30.87
C ALA A 718 -15.41 -6.85 31.26
N LYS A 719 -16.08 -7.67 32.10
CA LYS A 719 -17.42 -7.36 32.64
C LYS A 719 -17.45 -6.09 33.50
N ALA A 720 -16.34 -5.68 34.12
CA ALA A 720 -16.26 -4.41 34.85
C ALA A 720 -16.45 -3.18 33.94
N TYR A 721 -16.30 -3.37 32.62
CA TYR A 721 -16.42 -2.34 31.60
C TYR A 721 -17.79 -2.40 30.90
N ALA A 722 -18.77 -3.12 31.45
CA ALA A 722 -20.06 -3.34 30.81
C ALA A 722 -20.83 -2.05 30.45
N GLY A 723 -20.68 -0.98 31.26
CA GLY A 723 -21.28 0.34 30.99
C GLY A 723 -20.73 1.04 29.73
N ARG A 724 -19.63 0.56 29.15
CA ARG A 724 -19.05 1.10 27.90
C ARG A 724 -19.63 0.43 26.65
N ARG A 725 -20.52 -0.55 26.79
CA ARG A 725 -21.23 -1.17 25.66
C ARG A 725 -22.44 -0.32 25.24
N TRP A 726 -22.20 0.74 24.48
CA TRP A 726 -23.29 1.60 23.96
C TRP A 726 -24.02 0.97 22.77
N ASN A 727 -23.35 0.12 22.00
CA ASN A 727 -23.96 -0.71 20.96
C ASN A 727 -23.89 -2.19 21.37
N LYS A 728 -25.00 -2.92 21.17
CA LYS A 728 -25.12 -4.35 21.45
C LYS A 728 -24.12 -5.21 20.67
N ASP A 729 -23.72 -4.75 19.48
CA ASP A 729 -22.82 -5.48 18.59
C ASP A 729 -21.34 -5.29 18.99
N TRP A 730 -21.05 -4.42 19.96
CA TRP A 730 -19.71 -4.30 20.54
C TRP A 730 -19.46 -5.47 21.48
N ASN A 731 -18.69 -6.44 21.00
CA ASN A 731 -18.28 -7.64 21.71
C ASN A 731 -17.23 -7.35 22.81
N ILE A 732 -17.47 -6.41 23.72
CA ILE A 732 -16.54 -6.05 24.80
C ILE A 732 -16.45 -7.17 25.85
N TYR A 733 -17.56 -7.84 26.15
CA TYR A 733 -17.63 -8.98 27.06
C TYR A 733 -18.63 -9.99 26.52
N ASN A 734 -18.40 -11.27 26.82
CA ASN A 734 -19.37 -12.32 26.54
C ASN A 734 -20.48 -12.23 27.60
N ASN A 735 -21.75 -12.31 27.18
CA ASN A 735 -22.88 -12.30 28.11
C ASN A 735 -22.76 -13.48 29.09
#